data_AF-A0A2S0JFM5-F1
#
_entry.id   AF-A0A2S0JFM5-F1
#
_cell.length_a   1.000
_cell.length_b   1.000
_cell.length_c   1.000
_cell.angle_alpha   90.00
_cell.angle_beta   90.00
_cell.angle_gamma   90.00
#
_symmetry.space_group_name_H-M   'P 1'
#
loop_
_entity.id
_entity.type
_entity.pdbx_description
1 polymer ?
#
loop_
_entity_poly.entity_id
_entity_poly.type
_entity_poly.pdbx_seq_one_letter_code
_entity_poly.pdbx_strand_id
1 'polypeptide(L)'
;MDIEDLLLWNHALIKVLDVRHRILNIGESLRSYKVPSSMFIVVTRGDAQVRLDNMDYHVQQFQIIHSGKGLNLDIYFVNEELEYYFIFYKASFSYPVRQEINYLKDKRDIFQTQYSFIPNYPFVIHDKVQSMYKSWHQSQWLERFQAKTLFYQIVLSIYQQLSKQGIEIQQTDLTEQIKLYIEEHYTQPNRLDSIADRLNYSVSHLSALFKKETSYSLIEYVTHIRMEKAVASLRATNIGLKEIAISVGYNDVHYFNRLFKKHTGMSPGKYRKFITERNIEDSPQNIMESSIDGESLQRYIVSDNHYQYKREEDIHMHRGSRASFTAMVLLCITLLLGACTGGTVSLNNETTGQNQTVTENQSASSSETRIYKDSQGTEVKIPTNPERIVLQGNAIGDLLALGIEPVGVDRRFIESGVLEDNGKINSIDIGFPTNLEKVLTLKPNLIMLSYVMDNEVEEASKIAPTVVFDGMQPLKNRLPVIADIVGKKEEGEQLLKKYNEDADAMWEQLRADGNVAEGETAVVFQFFWNKKMFVMKTGGVAGLLYQPKGFAMDKKVQALQPNSGPYIEITKETLHETLKGDHLFVLISGNKEAQKAFYELKQEPLWKTLPAVKNNKAHFIEDKWNYDDMTTSNMLLEEFPNMLNN
;
A
#
# COMPACT_ATOMS: atom_id res chain seq x y z
N MET A 1 20.35 16.13 22.30
CA MET A 1 19.32 16.25 21.27
C MET A 1 19.68 15.18 20.28
N ASP A 2 18.84 14.17 20.10
CA ASP A 2 19.18 13.09 19.19
C ASP A 2 19.18 13.64 17.76
N ILE A 3 20.36 13.66 17.14
CA ILE A 3 20.57 14.19 15.78
C ILE A 3 19.73 13.37 14.79
N GLU A 4 19.50 12.08 15.09
CA GLU A 4 18.71 11.16 14.27
C GLU A 4 17.23 11.59 14.18
N ASP A 5 16.62 12.02 15.30
CA ASP A 5 15.21 12.43 15.34
C ASP A 5 14.96 13.71 14.54
N LEU A 6 15.85 14.69 14.64
CA LEU A 6 15.77 15.92 13.85
C LEU A 6 15.97 15.66 12.36
N LEU A 7 16.83 14.72 11.99
CA LEU A 7 17.02 14.32 10.59
C LEU A 7 15.71 13.78 10.00
N LEU A 8 14.98 12.95 10.74
CA LEU A 8 13.67 12.44 10.33
C LEU A 8 12.63 13.57 10.21
N TRP A 9 12.54 14.48 11.17
CA TRP A 9 11.64 15.66 11.08
C TRP A 9 11.95 16.55 9.88
N ASN A 10 13.24 16.74 9.55
CA ASN A 10 13.67 17.60 8.45
C ASN A 10 13.36 16.99 7.07
N HIS A 11 13.35 15.66 6.96
CA HIS A 11 13.08 14.97 5.70
C HIS A 11 11.61 14.55 5.54
N ALA A 12 10.81 14.64 6.60
CA ALA A 12 9.39 14.37 6.55
C ALA A 12 8.61 15.59 6.00
N LEU A 13 7.82 15.35 4.95
CA LEU A 13 6.76 16.23 4.53
C LEU A 13 5.61 16.14 5.52
N ILE A 14 5.45 17.21 6.32
CA ILE A 14 4.39 17.32 7.31
C ILE A 14 3.17 18.03 6.73
N LYS A 15 2.02 17.38 6.90
CA LYS A 15 0.70 17.98 6.71
C LYS A 15 -0.01 18.06 8.05
N VAL A 16 -0.24 19.27 8.56
CA VAL A 16 -1.17 19.48 9.69
C VAL A 16 -2.57 19.18 9.18
N LEU A 17 -3.27 18.27 9.85
CA LEU A 17 -4.59 17.78 9.43
C LEU A 17 -5.73 18.46 10.17
N ASP A 18 -5.56 18.68 11.47
CA ASP A 18 -6.57 19.34 12.30
C ASP A 18 -5.96 19.87 13.59
N VAL A 19 -6.52 20.95 14.13
CA VAL A 19 -6.17 21.51 15.43
C VAL A 19 -7.47 21.72 16.18
N ARG A 20 -7.64 21.05 17.31
CA ARG A 20 -8.87 21.12 18.10
C ARG A 20 -8.56 21.63 19.49
N HIS A 21 -9.49 22.39 20.03
CA HIS A 21 -9.54 22.77 21.44
C HIS A 21 -10.74 22.07 22.08
N ARG A 22 -10.52 21.47 23.25
CA ARG A 22 -11.52 20.68 23.97
C ARG A 22 -11.42 20.97 25.46
N ILE A 23 -12.57 20.89 26.10
CA ILE A 23 -12.74 20.98 27.55
C ILE A 23 -13.58 19.75 27.94
N LEU A 24 -13.11 18.99 28.94
CA LEU A 24 -13.86 17.92 29.59
C LEU A 24 -14.15 18.31 31.03
N ASN A 25 -15.41 18.24 31.41
CA ASN A 25 -15.85 18.55 32.76
C ASN A 25 -15.70 17.34 33.68
N ILE A 26 -15.81 17.58 34.99
CA ILE A 26 -15.76 16.53 36.01
C ILE A 26 -16.81 15.45 35.72
N GLY A 27 -16.38 14.19 35.68
CA GLY A 27 -17.23 13.04 35.39
C GLY A 27 -17.42 12.72 33.90
N GLU A 28 -17.03 13.61 32.98
CA GLU A 28 -16.98 13.29 31.56
C GLU A 28 -15.77 12.40 31.24
N SER A 29 -15.89 11.60 30.18
CA SER A 29 -14.78 10.78 29.70
C SER A 29 -14.78 10.70 28.19
N LEU A 30 -13.58 10.61 27.62
CA LEU A 30 -13.38 10.19 26.25
C LEU A 30 -13.01 8.71 26.31
N ARG A 31 -13.77 7.84 25.65
CA ARG A 31 -13.54 6.39 25.67
C ARG A 31 -13.41 5.85 24.25
N SER A 32 -12.49 4.92 24.09
CA SER A 32 -12.21 4.16 22.87
C SER A 32 -12.03 5.06 21.66
N TYR A 33 -11.43 6.23 21.84
CA TYR A 33 -11.19 7.16 20.73
C TYR A 33 -10.02 6.65 19.90
N LYS A 34 -10.32 6.13 18.72
CA LYS A 34 -9.28 5.66 17.81
C LYS A 34 -8.59 6.83 17.14
N VAL A 35 -7.29 6.98 17.38
CA VAL A 35 -6.49 8.11 16.93
C VAL A 35 -6.35 8.06 15.38
N PRO A 36 -6.88 9.04 14.63
CA PRO A 36 -6.95 8.96 13.17
C PRO A 36 -5.60 9.23 12.45
N SER A 37 -4.69 9.92 13.12
CA SER A 37 -3.33 10.24 12.64
C SER A 37 -2.42 10.53 13.83
N SER A 38 -1.10 10.57 13.62
CA SER A 38 -0.18 11.03 14.65
C SER A 38 -0.62 12.39 15.22
N MET A 39 -0.49 12.56 16.52
CA MET A 39 -0.97 13.75 17.19
C MET A 39 -0.16 14.12 18.42
N PHE A 40 -0.25 15.41 18.76
CA PHE A 40 0.09 15.91 20.08
C PHE A 40 -1.17 16.23 20.87
N ILE A 41 -1.19 15.83 22.13
CA ILE A 41 -2.12 16.31 23.15
C ILE A 41 -1.36 17.29 24.03
N VAL A 42 -1.83 18.54 24.11
CA VAL A 42 -1.23 19.57 24.95
C VAL A 42 -2.26 20.01 25.98
N VAL A 43 -2.04 19.64 27.24
CA VAL A 43 -2.93 19.99 28.36
C VAL A 43 -2.61 21.38 28.87
N THR A 44 -3.64 22.17 29.15
CA THR A 44 -3.50 23.59 29.52
C THR A 44 -3.97 23.87 30.93
N ARG A 45 -4.96 23.11 31.40
CA ARG A 45 -5.39 23.03 32.81
C ARG A 45 -6.10 21.70 33.07
N GLY A 46 -6.15 21.31 34.34
CA GLY A 46 -6.89 20.16 34.84
C GLY A 46 -6.02 18.96 35.16
N ASP A 47 -6.71 17.92 35.64
CA ASP A 47 -6.14 16.67 36.15
C ASP A 47 -7.01 15.50 35.70
N ALA A 48 -6.39 14.52 35.04
CA ALA A 48 -7.09 13.33 34.55
C ALA A 48 -6.14 12.14 34.38
N GLN A 49 -6.71 10.94 34.22
CA GLN A 49 -5.98 9.78 33.69
C GLN A 49 -6.16 9.70 32.18
N VAL A 50 -5.06 9.52 31.47
CA VAL A 50 -5.06 9.29 30.02
C VAL A 50 -4.44 7.94 29.75
N ARG A 51 -5.20 7.07 29.10
CA ARG A 51 -4.71 5.79 28.58
C ARG A 51 -4.47 5.92 27.10
N LEU A 52 -3.26 5.59 26.66
CA LEU A 52 -2.93 5.36 25.26
C LEU A 52 -2.60 3.87 25.10
N ASP A 53 -3.51 3.14 24.47
CA ASP A 53 -3.57 1.67 24.46
C ASP A 53 -3.40 1.06 25.85
N ASN A 54 -2.19 0.57 26.19
CA ASN A 54 -1.90 -0.10 27.44
C ASN A 54 -1.10 0.76 28.43
N MET A 55 -0.76 2.00 28.05
CA MET A 55 0.01 2.91 28.88
C MET A 55 -0.90 3.93 29.54
N ASP A 56 -0.95 3.89 30.87
CA ASP A 56 -1.67 4.86 31.69
C ASP A 56 -0.73 6.01 32.10
N TYR A 57 -1.15 7.23 31.80
CA TYR A 57 -0.49 8.46 32.18
C TYR A 57 -1.40 9.23 33.15
N HIS A 58 -0.86 9.62 34.30
CA HIS A 58 -1.47 10.69 35.08
C HIS A 58 -1.11 12.02 34.44
N VAL A 59 -2.13 12.78 34.07
CA VAL A 59 -1.96 13.97 33.24
C VAL A 59 -2.38 15.18 34.03
N GLN A 60 -1.46 16.14 34.09
CA GLN A 60 -1.59 17.36 34.86
C GLN A 60 -1.42 18.58 33.94
N GLN A 61 -1.54 19.78 34.51
CA GLN A 61 -1.34 21.02 33.77
C GLN A 61 0.00 21.01 33.00
N PHE A 62 -0.05 21.46 31.74
CA PHE A 62 1.10 21.54 30.82
C PHE A 62 1.70 20.22 30.36
N GLN A 63 1.08 19.07 30.67
CA GLN A 63 1.52 17.82 30.12
C GLN A 63 1.42 17.84 28.58
N ILE A 64 2.49 17.37 27.93
CA ILE A 64 2.51 17.10 26.50
C ILE A 64 2.59 15.59 26.31
N ILE A 65 1.70 15.09 25.47
CA ILE A 65 1.65 13.68 25.08
C ILE A 65 1.75 13.59 23.56
N HIS A 66 2.60 12.70 23.06
CA HIS A 66 2.63 12.35 21.65
C HIS A 66 2.11 10.93 21.46
N SER A 67 1.30 10.75 20.41
CA SER A 67 0.63 9.49 20.11
C SER A 67 0.67 9.23 18.60
N GLY A 68 0.93 7.98 18.23
CA GLY A 68 0.89 7.49 16.86
C GLY A 68 -0.53 7.28 16.32
N LYS A 69 -0.63 7.02 15.01
CA LYS A 69 -1.88 6.69 14.33
C LYS A 69 -2.38 5.31 14.77
N GLY A 70 -3.69 5.17 14.99
CA GLY A 70 -4.36 3.87 15.18
C GLY A 70 -4.49 3.41 16.63
N LEU A 71 -3.78 4.07 17.56
CA LEU A 71 -3.83 3.79 18.99
C LEU A 71 -5.19 4.18 19.58
N ASN A 72 -5.61 3.51 20.65
CA ASN A 72 -6.83 3.86 21.39
C ASN A 72 -6.50 4.87 22.49
N LEU A 73 -7.22 5.99 22.49
CA LEU A 73 -7.13 7.01 23.53
C LEU A 73 -8.37 6.93 24.43
N ASP A 74 -8.14 6.75 25.73
CA ASP A 74 -9.11 7.04 26.77
C ASP A 74 -8.66 8.21 27.64
N ILE A 75 -9.58 9.13 27.96
CA ILE A 75 -9.40 10.14 28.99
C ILE A 75 -10.50 9.91 30.03
N TYR A 76 -10.11 9.65 31.27
CA TYR A 76 -11.01 9.23 32.33
C TYR A 76 -10.52 9.67 33.70
N PHE A 77 -11.36 9.52 34.73
CA PHE A 77 -11.09 10.05 36.07
C PHE A 77 -10.67 11.53 36.04
N VAL A 78 -11.47 12.35 35.34
CA VAL A 78 -11.32 13.81 35.28
C VAL A 78 -11.71 14.39 36.64
N ASN A 79 -10.71 14.75 37.43
CA ASN A 79 -10.89 15.24 38.82
C ASN A 79 -11.13 16.75 38.85
N GLU A 80 -10.58 17.47 37.87
CA GLU A 80 -10.76 18.89 37.63
C GLU A 80 -11.06 19.11 36.15
N GLU A 81 -11.67 20.24 35.80
CA GLU A 81 -11.97 20.57 34.40
C GLU A 81 -10.70 20.50 33.53
N LEU A 82 -10.68 19.56 32.59
CA LEU A 82 -9.52 19.26 31.75
C LEU A 82 -9.63 20.01 30.43
N GLU A 83 -8.80 21.01 30.23
CA GLU A 83 -8.67 21.77 28.98
C GLU A 83 -7.42 21.32 28.24
N TYR A 84 -7.57 20.98 26.96
CA TYR A 84 -6.47 20.49 26.15
C TYR A 84 -6.67 20.77 24.66
N TYR A 85 -5.56 20.69 23.93
CA TYR A 85 -5.50 20.82 22.49
C TYR A 85 -5.10 19.51 21.85
N PHE A 86 -5.77 19.13 20.77
CA PHE A 86 -5.28 18.12 19.84
C PHE A 86 -4.64 18.80 18.63
N ILE A 87 -3.46 18.33 18.24
CA ILE A 87 -2.78 18.76 17.02
C ILE A 87 -2.52 17.51 16.18
N PHE A 88 -3.36 17.28 15.18
CA PHE A 88 -3.27 16.13 14.28
C PHE A 88 -2.36 16.47 13.10
N TYR A 89 -1.45 15.57 12.78
CA TYR A 89 -0.57 15.72 11.63
C TYR A 89 -0.31 14.37 10.94
N LYS A 90 0.07 14.45 9.67
CA LYS A 90 0.57 13.32 8.90
C LYS A 90 2.00 13.63 8.47
N ALA A 91 2.93 12.81 8.92
CA ALA A 91 4.27 12.74 8.34
C ALA A 91 4.25 11.79 7.14
N SER A 92 4.87 12.24 6.05
CA SER A 92 5.09 11.43 4.86
C SER A 92 6.48 11.72 4.34
N PHE A 93 7.12 10.77 3.67
CA PHE A 93 8.42 11.00 3.07
C PHE A 93 8.28 11.02 1.56
N SER A 94 8.92 11.99 0.91
CA SER A 94 8.97 12.06 -0.55
C SER A 94 10.03 11.08 -1.06
N TYR A 95 9.63 10.15 -1.92
CA TYR A 95 10.56 9.20 -2.53
C TYR A 95 11.20 9.79 -3.80
N PRO A 96 12.50 9.52 -4.05
CA PRO A 96 13.42 8.72 -3.23
C PRO A 96 13.93 9.42 -1.95
N VAL A 97 13.90 8.68 -0.85
CA VAL A 97 14.47 9.07 0.46
C VAL A 97 15.91 8.52 0.56
N ARG A 98 16.85 9.28 1.16
CA ARG A 98 18.24 8.83 1.36
C ARG A 98 18.28 7.52 2.16
N GLN A 99 19.23 6.62 1.84
CA GLN A 99 19.36 5.33 2.54
C GLN A 99 19.55 5.49 4.05
N GLU A 100 20.30 6.49 4.51
CA GLU A 100 20.45 6.81 5.94
C GLU A 100 19.11 7.13 6.60
N ILE A 101 18.26 7.91 5.93
CA ILE A 101 16.92 8.28 6.44
C ILE A 101 15.98 7.08 6.40
N ASN A 102 16.07 6.22 5.37
CA ASN A 102 15.33 4.95 5.34
C ASN A 102 15.78 4.01 6.47
N TYR A 103 17.10 3.89 6.71
CA TYR A 103 17.63 3.11 7.81
C TYR A 103 17.16 3.65 9.17
N LEU A 104 17.21 4.96 9.38
CA LEU A 104 16.71 5.60 10.61
C LEU A 104 15.21 5.39 10.78
N LYS A 105 14.43 5.50 9.69
CA LYS A 105 12.99 5.24 9.70
C LYS A 105 12.68 3.78 10.05
N ASP A 106 13.41 2.83 9.46
CA ASP A 106 13.24 1.39 9.72
C ASP A 106 13.69 1.01 11.13
N LYS A 107 14.70 1.70 11.66
CA LYS A 107 15.19 1.54 13.03
C LYS A 107 14.21 2.14 14.05
N ARG A 108 13.61 3.30 13.73
CA ARG A 108 12.79 4.08 14.66
C ARG A 108 11.79 4.99 13.93
N ASP A 109 10.50 4.69 14.05
CA ASP A 109 9.44 5.61 13.61
C ASP A 109 9.07 6.60 14.73
N ILE A 110 9.72 7.76 14.70
CA ILE A 110 9.48 8.84 15.67
C ILE A 110 8.05 9.40 15.60
N PHE A 111 7.35 9.23 14.48
CA PHE A 111 5.98 9.72 14.30
C PHE A 111 4.93 8.75 14.87
N GLN A 112 5.33 7.53 15.22
CA GLN A 112 4.51 6.55 15.94
C GLN A 112 4.89 6.38 17.40
N THR A 113 6.01 6.97 17.83
CA THR A 113 6.54 6.78 19.18
C THR A 113 5.65 7.46 20.22
N GLN A 114 5.35 6.76 21.32
CA GLN A 114 4.54 7.31 22.41
C GLN A 114 5.43 7.90 23.50
N TYR A 115 5.13 9.11 23.95
CA TYR A 115 5.79 9.70 25.11
C TYR A 115 4.91 10.75 25.78
N SER A 116 5.18 10.98 27.06
CA SER A 116 4.49 11.97 27.88
C SER A 116 5.49 12.67 28.78
N PHE A 117 5.44 14.00 28.86
CA PHE A 117 6.30 14.77 29.76
C PHE A 117 5.72 16.15 30.08
N ILE A 118 6.21 16.75 31.16
CA ILE A 118 5.96 18.15 31.51
C ILE A 118 7.18 18.99 31.10
N PRO A 119 7.03 19.97 30.20
CA PRO A 119 8.14 20.83 29.78
C PRO A 119 8.58 21.77 30.92
N ASN A 120 9.89 22.00 31.09
CA ASN A 120 10.45 22.99 32.04
C ASN A 120 9.99 24.43 31.75
N TYR A 121 9.71 24.72 30.48
CA TYR A 121 9.28 26.03 29.99
C TYR A 121 7.96 25.87 29.19
N PRO A 122 6.84 25.61 29.87
CA PRO A 122 5.61 25.20 29.21
C PRO A 122 4.90 26.35 28.48
N PHE A 123 4.98 27.57 29.01
CA PHE A 123 4.34 28.75 28.44
C PHE A 123 4.76 29.04 26.99
N VAL A 124 6.03 28.80 26.64
CA VAL A 124 6.56 29.01 25.29
C VAL A 124 5.93 28.07 24.27
N ILE A 125 5.57 26.86 24.68
CA ILE A 125 4.87 25.90 23.82
C ILE A 125 3.39 26.26 23.79
N HIS A 126 2.80 26.53 24.95
CA HIS A 126 1.38 26.84 25.08
C HIS A 126 0.95 28.06 24.25
N ASP A 127 1.70 29.16 24.28
CA ASP A 127 1.43 30.38 23.50
C ASP A 127 1.42 30.10 21.98
N LYS A 128 2.37 29.28 21.51
CA LYS A 128 2.42 28.83 20.11
C LYS A 128 1.23 27.95 19.75
N VAL A 129 0.80 27.05 20.65
CA VAL A 129 -0.37 26.19 20.44
C VAL A 129 -1.65 27.01 20.33
N GLN A 130 -1.83 28.00 21.22
CA GLN A 130 -2.97 28.92 21.16
C GLN A 130 -2.97 29.75 19.86
N SER A 131 -1.80 30.26 19.48
CA SER A 131 -1.63 30.99 18.21
C SER A 131 -1.94 30.08 17.01
N MET A 132 -1.48 28.82 17.04
CA MET A 132 -1.72 27.84 16.00
C MET A 132 -3.20 27.53 15.87
N TYR A 133 -3.91 27.35 16.99
CA TYR A 133 -5.34 27.14 17.02
C TYR A 133 -6.10 28.32 16.40
N LYS A 134 -5.75 29.56 16.77
CA LYS A 134 -6.36 30.77 16.20
C LYS A 134 -6.16 30.85 14.69
N SER A 135 -4.93 30.71 14.21
CA SER A 135 -4.62 30.71 12.77
C SER A 135 -5.33 29.57 12.03
N TRP A 136 -5.41 28.36 12.62
CA TRP A 136 -6.07 27.21 12.00
C TRP A 136 -7.57 27.46 11.69
N HIS A 137 -8.26 28.19 12.57
CA HIS A 137 -9.71 28.42 12.46
C HIS A 137 -10.08 29.62 11.58
N GLN A 138 -9.13 30.52 11.28
CA GLN A 138 -9.37 31.66 10.38
C GLN A 138 -9.53 31.24 8.91
N SER A 139 -9.19 29.99 8.56
CA SER A 139 -9.54 29.31 7.29
C SER A 139 -9.05 29.94 5.98
N GLN A 140 -8.12 30.89 6.06
CA GLN A 140 -7.46 31.51 4.91
C GLN A 140 -6.09 30.86 4.62
N TRP A 141 -5.60 30.98 3.38
CA TRP A 141 -4.39 30.26 2.92
C TRP A 141 -3.12 30.65 3.69
N LEU A 142 -2.99 31.94 4.04
CA LEU A 142 -1.84 32.47 4.77
C LEU A 142 -1.82 31.94 6.21
N GLU A 143 -2.99 31.86 6.83
CA GLU A 143 -3.20 31.42 8.20
C GLU A 143 -3.01 29.90 8.32
N ARG A 144 -3.36 29.14 7.27
CA ARG A 144 -2.99 27.71 7.17
C ARG A 144 -1.47 27.53 7.08
N PHE A 145 -0.79 28.39 6.33
CA PHE A 145 0.67 28.38 6.26
C PHE A 145 1.30 28.79 7.62
N GLN A 146 0.79 29.83 8.28
CA GLN A 146 1.22 30.23 9.62
C GLN A 146 1.02 29.11 10.66
N ALA A 147 -0.12 28.43 10.66
CA ALA A 147 -0.37 27.30 11.54
C ALA A 147 0.65 26.17 11.32
N LYS A 148 1.02 25.91 10.06
CA LYS A 148 2.08 24.95 9.73
C LYS A 148 3.46 25.43 10.21
N THR A 149 3.78 26.71 10.11
CA THR A 149 5.03 27.25 10.67
C THR A 149 5.08 27.11 12.19
N LEU A 150 3.97 27.42 12.87
CA LEU A 150 3.84 27.28 14.32
C LEU A 150 3.97 25.82 14.76
N PHE A 151 3.44 24.86 13.99
CA PHE A 151 3.65 23.44 14.23
C PHE A 151 5.15 23.09 14.30
N TYR A 152 5.95 23.51 13.32
CA TYR A 152 7.39 23.24 13.33
C TYR A 152 8.09 23.89 14.53
N GLN A 153 7.67 25.10 14.92
CA GLN A 153 8.21 25.77 16.11
C GLN A 153 7.83 25.04 17.42
N ILE A 154 6.63 24.47 17.50
CA ILE A 154 6.17 23.65 18.63
C ILE A 154 7.02 22.38 18.72
N VAL A 155 7.16 21.63 17.61
CA VAL A 155 7.98 20.42 17.55
C VAL A 155 9.42 20.71 17.98
N LEU A 156 10.04 21.77 17.44
CA LEU A 156 11.39 22.18 17.83
C LEU A 156 11.48 22.46 19.34
N SER A 157 10.48 23.15 19.89
CA SER A 157 10.44 23.48 21.33
C SER A 157 10.28 22.23 22.19
N ILE A 158 9.48 21.25 21.76
CA ILE A 158 9.30 19.96 22.43
C ILE A 158 10.63 19.20 22.48
N TYR A 159 11.31 19.01 21.35
CA TYR A 159 12.56 18.26 21.28
C TYR A 159 13.73 18.94 22.01
N GLN A 160 13.76 20.28 22.02
CA GLN A 160 14.71 21.03 22.85
C GLN A 160 14.50 20.76 24.34
N GLN A 161 13.25 20.63 24.79
CA GLN A 161 12.94 20.38 26.21
C GLN A 161 13.18 18.92 26.60
N LEU A 162 12.75 17.95 25.78
CA LEU A 162 13.08 16.53 25.95
C LEU A 162 14.59 16.32 26.09
N SER A 163 15.37 16.93 25.18
CA SER A 163 16.83 16.84 25.23
C SER A 163 17.45 17.47 26.48
N LYS A 164 16.87 18.54 27.03
CA LYS A 164 17.42 19.21 28.21
C LYS A 164 17.10 18.47 29.50
N GLN A 165 15.97 17.77 29.54
CA GLN A 165 15.51 17.01 30.70
C GLN A 165 16.06 15.58 30.73
N GLY A 166 16.70 15.11 29.65
CA GLY A 166 17.22 13.75 29.57
C GLY A 166 16.12 12.69 29.58
N ILE A 167 14.92 13.05 29.12
CA ILE A 167 13.79 12.13 29.06
C ILE A 167 14.03 11.16 27.92
N GLU A 168 14.32 9.91 28.27
CA GLU A 168 14.36 8.82 27.30
C GLU A 168 12.96 8.56 26.77
N ILE A 169 12.79 8.74 25.47
CA ILE A 169 11.56 8.43 24.77
C ILE A 169 11.50 6.89 24.70
N GLN A 170 10.72 6.26 25.59
CA GLN A 170 10.50 4.82 25.56
C GLN A 170 9.83 4.40 24.25
N GLN A 171 10.52 3.54 23.50
CA GLN A 171 10.00 2.95 22.28
C GLN A 171 8.96 1.91 22.65
N THR A 172 7.75 2.03 22.11
CA THR A 172 6.77 0.95 22.17
C THR A 172 7.31 -0.19 21.29
N ASP A 173 7.66 -1.32 21.90
CA ASP A 173 8.16 -2.49 21.17
C ASP A 173 7.06 -2.99 20.22
N LEU A 174 7.29 -2.80 18.92
CA LEU A 174 6.35 -3.17 17.87
C LEU A 174 6.15 -4.69 17.83
N THR A 175 7.21 -5.46 18.09
CA THR A 175 7.15 -6.91 18.18
C THR A 175 6.35 -7.34 19.41
N GLU A 176 6.48 -6.65 20.53
CA GLU A 176 5.68 -6.93 21.73
C GLU A 176 4.19 -6.64 21.51
N GLN A 177 3.86 -5.53 20.83
CA GLN A 177 2.48 -5.25 20.42
C GLN A 177 1.89 -6.34 19.51
N ILE A 178 2.70 -6.86 18.59
CA ILE A 178 2.30 -7.96 17.71
C ILE A 178 2.09 -9.26 18.51
N LYS A 179 2.99 -9.58 19.45
CA LYS A 179 2.83 -10.75 20.34
C LYS A 179 1.54 -10.66 21.16
N LEU A 180 1.29 -9.52 21.79
CA LEU A 180 0.08 -9.28 22.59
C LEU A 180 -1.19 -9.44 21.77
N TYR A 181 -1.23 -8.85 20.56
CA TYR A 181 -2.36 -9.02 19.66
C TYR A 181 -2.60 -10.50 19.30
N ILE A 182 -1.53 -11.25 19.02
CA ILE A 182 -1.63 -12.68 18.73
C ILE A 182 -2.18 -13.44 19.94
N GLU A 183 -1.75 -13.11 21.16
CA GLU A 183 -2.25 -13.75 22.37
C GLU A 183 -3.75 -13.52 22.61
N GLU A 184 -4.28 -12.35 22.23
CA GLU A 184 -5.71 -12.04 22.35
C GLU A 184 -6.56 -12.63 21.21
N HIS A 185 -5.95 -12.83 20.02
CA HIS A 185 -6.69 -13.20 18.80
C HIS A 185 -6.24 -14.51 18.14
N TYR A 186 -5.45 -15.37 18.82
CA TYR A 186 -4.87 -16.59 18.24
C TYR A 186 -5.87 -17.58 17.61
N THR A 187 -7.14 -17.56 18.01
CA THR A 187 -8.18 -18.49 17.55
C THR A 187 -8.78 -18.13 16.19
N GLN A 188 -8.58 -16.89 15.73
CA GLN A 188 -9.09 -16.40 14.45
C GLN A 188 -8.12 -16.70 13.28
N PRO A 189 -8.55 -16.63 12.00
CA PRO A 189 -7.64 -16.67 10.86
C PRO A 189 -6.69 -15.47 10.92
N ASN A 190 -5.52 -15.64 11.53
CA ASN A 190 -4.54 -14.57 11.73
C ASN A 190 -3.84 -14.24 10.41
N ARG A 191 -4.41 -13.30 9.67
CA ARG A 191 -3.80 -12.73 8.47
C ARG A 191 -2.86 -11.60 8.88
N LEU A 192 -1.62 -11.69 8.39
CA LEU A 192 -0.61 -10.64 8.50
C LEU A 192 -1.16 -9.29 8.05
N ASP A 193 -1.96 -9.32 6.98
CA ASP A 193 -2.72 -8.22 6.41
C ASP A 193 -3.50 -7.46 7.50
N SER A 194 -4.25 -8.16 8.36
CA SER A 194 -5.10 -7.52 9.38
C SER A 194 -4.32 -6.85 10.52
N ILE A 195 -3.13 -7.36 10.85
CA ILE A 195 -2.25 -6.76 11.87
C ILE A 195 -1.49 -5.57 11.26
N ALA A 196 -1.00 -5.74 10.03
CA ALA A 196 -0.33 -4.71 9.25
C ALA A 196 -1.26 -3.51 8.97
N ASP A 197 -2.53 -3.77 8.64
CA ASP A 197 -3.56 -2.74 8.43
C ASP A 197 -3.92 -2.01 9.73
N ARG A 198 -3.99 -2.74 10.85
CA ARG A 198 -4.30 -2.16 12.17
C ARG A 198 -3.17 -1.28 12.70
N LEU A 199 -1.93 -1.72 12.52
CA LEU A 199 -0.72 -1.01 12.95
C LEU A 199 -0.20 -0.05 11.86
N ASN A 200 -0.82 -0.04 10.69
CA ASN A 200 -0.51 0.81 9.54
C ASN A 200 0.96 0.71 9.07
N TYR A 201 1.51 -0.50 9.08
CA TYR A 201 2.83 -0.87 8.52
C TYR A 201 2.65 -1.76 7.29
N SER A 202 3.64 -1.83 6.40
CA SER A 202 3.60 -2.79 5.30
C SER A 202 3.79 -4.21 5.82
N VAL A 203 3.06 -5.18 5.24
CA VAL A 203 3.17 -6.61 5.57
C VAL A 203 4.62 -7.10 5.45
N SER A 204 5.35 -6.61 4.45
CA SER A 204 6.75 -6.95 4.21
C SER A 204 7.67 -6.46 5.34
N HIS A 205 7.52 -5.20 5.78
CA HIS A 205 8.30 -4.64 6.87
C HIS A 205 8.02 -5.34 8.20
N LEU A 206 6.74 -5.57 8.49
CA LEU A 206 6.29 -6.23 9.73
C LEU A 206 6.77 -7.69 9.79
N SER A 207 6.72 -8.42 8.67
CA SER A 207 7.22 -9.80 8.56
C SER A 207 8.74 -9.88 8.75
N ALA A 208 9.50 -8.95 8.16
CA ALA A 208 10.95 -8.91 8.28
C ALA A 208 11.39 -8.59 9.72
N LEU A 209 10.73 -7.61 10.35
CA LEU A 209 11.00 -7.21 11.72
C LEU A 209 10.68 -8.33 12.72
N PHE A 210 9.48 -8.89 12.64
CA PHE A 210 9.02 -9.94 13.57
C PHE A 210 9.90 -11.20 13.49
N LYS A 211 10.31 -11.60 12.28
CA LYS A 211 11.20 -12.75 12.09
C LYS A 211 12.62 -12.48 12.60
N LYS A 212 13.12 -11.26 12.44
CA LYS A 212 14.43 -10.86 12.94
C LYS A 212 14.49 -10.91 14.47
N GLU A 213 13.43 -10.48 15.15
CA GLU A 213 13.41 -10.37 16.62
C GLU A 213 12.97 -11.66 17.32
N THR A 214 12.00 -12.40 16.76
CA THR A 214 11.48 -13.63 17.38
C THR A 214 12.11 -14.90 16.85
N SER A 215 12.91 -14.83 15.77
CA SER A 215 13.42 -15.99 15.00
C SER A 215 12.35 -16.87 14.34
N TYR A 216 11.06 -16.56 14.51
CA TYR A 216 9.93 -17.28 13.94
C TYR A 216 9.20 -16.42 12.91
N SER A 217 8.62 -17.03 11.88
CA SER A 217 7.57 -16.36 11.12
C SER A 217 6.31 -16.19 11.98
N LEU A 218 5.46 -15.23 11.63
CA LEU A 218 4.20 -14.99 12.35
C LEU A 218 3.32 -16.25 12.40
N ILE A 219 3.25 -17.00 11.30
CA ILE A 219 2.44 -18.23 11.19
C ILE A 219 3.01 -19.31 12.12
N GLU A 220 4.33 -19.45 12.19
CA GLU A 220 4.99 -20.38 13.12
C GLU A 220 4.76 -19.98 14.58
N TYR A 221 4.80 -18.68 14.87
CA TYR A 221 4.55 -18.15 16.21
C TYR A 221 3.10 -18.37 16.66
N VAL A 222 2.11 -18.04 15.80
CA VAL A 222 0.69 -18.35 16.06
C VAL A 222 0.48 -19.85 16.25
N THR A 223 1.14 -20.68 15.42
CA THR A 223 1.09 -22.14 15.57
C THR A 223 1.63 -22.58 16.93
N HIS A 224 2.76 -22.01 17.36
CA HIS A 224 3.36 -22.28 18.66
C HIS A 224 2.40 -21.96 19.81
N ILE A 225 1.83 -20.75 19.83
CA ILE A 225 0.84 -20.32 20.85
C ILE A 225 -0.38 -21.24 20.87
N ARG A 226 -0.92 -21.61 19.69
CA ARG A 226 -2.06 -22.55 19.60
C ARG A 226 -1.73 -23.91 20.19
N MET A 227 -0.52 -24.43 19.98
CA MET A 227 -0.08 -25.72 20.55
C MET A 227 0.09 -25.64 22.07
N GLU A 228 0.64 -24.54 22.60
CA GLU A 228 0.75 -24.33 24.04
C GLU A 228 -0.63 -24.27 24.72
N LYS A 229 -1.58 -23.52 24.15
CA LYS A 229 -2.96 -23.46 24.66
C LYS A 229 -3.67 -24.82 24.56
N ALA A 230 -3.38 -25.61 23.53
CA ALA A 230 -3.89 -26.97 23.40
C ALA A 230 -3.33 -27.91 24.48
N VAL A 231 -2.02 -27.82 24.77
CA VAL A 231 -1.37 -28.57 25.87
C VAL A 231 -1.98 -28.18 27.21
N ALA A 232 -2.15 -26.88 27.48
CA ALA A 232 -2.79 -26.39 28.70
C ALA A 232 -4.22 -26.92 28.84
N SER A 233 -5.01 -26.90 27.76
CA SER A 233 -6.39 -27.41 27.74
C SER A 233 -6.46 -28.92 27.97
N LEU A 234 -5.49 -29.69 27.42
CA LEU A 234 -5.37 -31.13 27.63
C LEU A 234 -4.99 -31.50 29.07
N ARG A 235 -4.27 -30.62 29.78
CA ARG A 235 -3.92 -30.80 31.21
C ARG A 235 -5.07 -30.42 32.14
N ALA A 236 -5.76 -29.32 31.85
CA ALA A 236 -6.73 -28.73 32.75
C ALA A 236 -8.15 -29.31 32.60
N THR A 237 -8.48 -29.95 31.47
CA THR A 237 -9.88 -30.31 31.15
C THR A 237 -10.02 -31.71 30.55
N ASN A 238 -11.21 -32.31 30.75
CA ASN A 238 -11.62 -33.59 30.14
C ASN A 238 -12.39 -33.42 28.82
N ILE A 239 -12.36 -32.22 28.22
CA ILE A 239 -13.06 -31.88 26.99
C ILE A 239 -12.56 -32.76 25.82
N GLY A 240 -13.41 -33.14 24.87
CA GLY A 240 -13.02 -33.98 23.74
C GLY A 240 -11.98 -33.32 22.81
N LEU A 241 -11.21 -34.13 22.09
CA LEU A 241 -10.12 -33.65 21.23
C LEU A 241 -10.63 -32.76 20.07
N LYS A 242 -11.87 -33.00 19.61
CA LYS A 242 -12.51 -32.22 18.56
C LYS A 242 -12.83 -30.81 19.06
N GLU A 243 -13.37 -30.68 20.26
CA GLU A 243 -13.70 -29.40 20.88
C GLU A 243 -12.43 -28.61 21.21
N ILE A 244 -11.36 -29.28 21.66
CA ILE A 244 -10.05 -28.63 21.88
C ILE A 244 -9.47 -28.10 20.57
N ALA A 245 -9.54 -28.88 19.49
CA ALA A 245 -9.05 -28.44 18.19
C ALA A 245 -9.77 -27.16 17.73
N ILE A 246 -11.10 -27.13 17.87
CA ILE A 246 -11.93 -25.96 17.54
C ILE A 246 -11.58 -24.78 18.46
N SER A 247 -11.42 -25.00 19.76
CA SER A 247 -11.17 -23.92 20.73
C SER A 247 -9.83 -23.22 20.54
N VAL A 248 -8.84 -23.90 19.96
CA VAL A 248 -7.54 -23.29 19.61
C VAL A 248 -7.45 -22.82 18.16
N GLY A 249 -8.55 -22.86 17.40
CA GLY A 249 -8.64 -22.29 16.05
C GLY A 249 -8.33 -23.25 14.89
N TYR A 250 -8.52 -24.57 15.07
CA TYR A 250 -8.44 -25.56 13.98
C TYR A 250 -9.80 -26.22 13.73
N ASN A 251 -10.31 -26.04 12.50
CA ASN A 251 -11.55 -26.69 12.05
C ASN A 251 -11.32 -28.15 11.61
N ASP A 252 -10.10 -28.51 11.21
CA ASP A 252 -9.70 -29.87 10.83
C ASP A 252 -8.94 -30.55 11.97
N VAL A 253 -9.60 -31.53 12.59
CA VAL A 253 -9.07 -32.35 13.69
C VAL A 253 -7.88 -33.21 13.25
N HIS A 254 -7.87 -33.70 12.01
CA HIS A 254 -6.77 -34.52 11.48
C HIS A 254 -5.51 -33.67 11.25
N TYR A 255 -5.69 -32.43 10.76
CA TYR A 255 -4.59 -31.47 10.65
C TYR A 255 -4.02 -31.11 12.02
N PHE A 256 -4.88 -30.78 12.99
CA PHE A 256 -4.49 -30.50 14.37
C PHE A 256 -3.69 -31.66 15.00
N ASN A 257 -4.16 -32.90 14.87
CA ASN A 257 -3.47 -34.07 15.43
C ASN A 257 -2.05 -34.27 14.88
N ARG A 258 -1.85 -34.04 13.57
CA ARG A 258 -0.51 -34.11 12.95
C ARG A 258 0.40 -33.01 13.47
N LEU A 259 -0.11 -31.79 13.58
CA LEU A 259 0.65 -30.62 14.04
C LEU A 259 1.03 -30.73 15.52
N PHE A 260 0.11 -31.18 16.36
CA PHE A 260 0.34 -31.43 17.78
C PHE A 260 1.40 -32.51 17.99
N LYS A 261 1.35 -33.62 17.23
CA LYS A 261 2.38 -34.66 17.28
C LYS A 261 3.75 -34.15 16.83
N LYS A 262 3.79 -33.27 15.83
CA LYS A 262 5.03 -32.63 15.37
C LYS A 262 5.65 -31.73 16.45
N HIS A 263 4.82 -30.99 17.20
CA HIS A 263 5.26 -30.03 18.22
C HIS A 263 5.61 -30.69 19.55
N THR A 264 4.84 -31.67 20.01
CA THR A 264 4.99 -32.32 21.33
C THR A 264 5.63 -33.71 21.28
N GLY A 265 5.87 -34.27 20.09
CA GLY A 265 6.40 -35.62 19.88
C GLY A 265 5.38 -36.77 19.99
N MET A 266 4.17 -36.51 20.50
CA MET A 266 3.13 -37.53 20.68
C MET A 266 1.73 -37.01 20.30
N SER A 267 0.79 -37.91 19.99
CA SER A 267 -0.57 -37.48 19.63
C SER A 267 -1.33 -36.92 20.84
N PRO A 268 -2.30 -36.00 20.68
CA PRO A 268 -3.07 -35.43 21.78
C PRO A 268 -3.70 -36.47 22.71
N GLY A 269 -4.23 -37.57 22.15
CA GLY A 269 -4.81 -38.66 22.93
C GLY A 269 -3.77 -39.42 23.77
N LYS A 270 -2.58 -39.68 23.21
CA LYS A 270 -1.46 -40.27 23.97
C LYS A 270 -0.94 -39.30 25.03
N TYR A 271 -0.87 -38.02 24.71
CA TYR A 271 -0.45 -36.96 25.63
C TYR A 271 -1.38 -36.86 26.85
N ARG A 272 -2.70 -36.90 26.64
CA ARG A 272 -3.67 -36.92 27.74
C ARG A 272 -3.51 -38.15 28.61
N LYS A 273 -3.43 -39.34 28.01
CA LYS A 273 -3.25 -40.59 28.75
C LYS A 273 -1.97 -40.55 29.60
N PHE A 274 -0.87 -40.07 29.02
CA PHE A 274 0.40 -39.88 29.72
C PHE A 274 0.30 -38.92 30.93
N ILE A 275 -0.45 -37.82 30.83
CA ILE A 275 -0.67 -36.91 31.97
C ILE A 275 -1.59 -37.53 33.02
N THR A 276 -2.66 -38.20 32.61
CA THR A 276 -3.59 -38.86 33.54
C THR A 276 -2.91 -39.97 34.32
N GLU A 277 -2.04 -40.76 33.68
CA GLU A 277 -1.25 -41.81 34.33
C GLU A 277 -0.22 -41.24 35.33
N ARG A 278 0.42 -40.10 35.01
CA ARG A 278 1.36 -39.42 35.92
C ARG A 278 0.69 -38.73 37.12
N ASN A 279 -0.47 -38.11 36.93
CA ASN A 279 -1.21 -37.48 38.03
C ASN A 279 -1.78 -38.50 39.03
N ILE A 280 -1.86 -39.79 38.67
CA ILE A 280 -2.24 -40.88 39.57
C ILE A 280 -1.04 -41.33 40.43
N GLU A 281 0.19 -41.21 39.94
CA GLU A 281 1.42 -41.51 40.70
C GLU A 281 1.74 -40.46 41.78
N ASP A 282 1.44 -39.17 41.53
CA ASP A 282 1.70 -38.05 42.45
C ASP A 282 0.51 -37.66 43.35
N SER A 283 -0.52 -38.51 43.46
CA SER A 283 -1.63 -38.26 44.38
C SER A 283 -1.31 -38.73 45.81
N PRO A 284 -1.33 -37.86 46.83
CA PRO A 284 -1.03 -38.23 48.22
C PRO A 284 -2.07 -39.18 48.87
N GLN A 285 -3.06 -39.66 48.11
CA GLN A 285 -4.08 -40.60 48.60
C GLN A 285 -3.67 -42.08 48.50
N ASN A 286 -2.51 -42.41 47.92
CA ASN A 286 -2.03 -43.80 47.81
C ASN A 286 -0.80 -44.11 48.68
N ILE A 287 -0.77 -43.58 49.90
CA ILE A 287 -0.02 -44.22 50.99
C ILE A 287 -1.03 -44.61 52.07
N MET A 288 -1.56 -45.82 51.95
CA MET A 288 -1.90 -46.60 53.13
C MET A 288 -0.95 -47.79 53.17
N GLU A 289 0.17 -47.62 53.88
CA GLU A 289 0.98 -48.71 54.41
C GLU A 289 0.15 -49.48 55.45
N SER A 290 -0.83 -50.26 54.99
CA SER A 290 -1.52 -51.31 55.74
C SER A 290 -2.60 -51.92 54.85
N SER A 291 -2.20 -52.78 53.93
CA SER A 291 -3.10 -53.83 53.45
C SER A 291 -2.34 -55.14 53.51
N ILE A 292 -2.79 -55.99 54.44
CA ILE A 292 -2.32 -57.34 54.67
C ILE A 292 -2.98 -58.20 53.58
N ASP A 293 -2.41 -58.19 52.38
CA ASP A 293 -2.57 -59.31 51.45
C ASP A 293 -1.46 -59.32 50.40
N GLY A 294 -0.94 -60.52 50.15
CA GLY A 294 0.34 -60.78 49.52
C GLY A 294 0.41 -60.57 48.01
N GLU A 295 1.65 -60.43 47.55
CA GLU A 295 2.10 -60.33 46.16
C GLU A 295 1.42 -61.32 45.19
N SER A 296 1.19 -60.88 43.95
CA SER A 296 1.77 -61.61 42.82
C SER A 296 2.08 -60.68 41.64
N LEU A 297 3.37 -60.65 41.28
CA LEU A 297 3.89 -60.16 40.02
C LEU A 297 3.35 -60.99 38.86
N GLN A 298 2.80 -60.37 37.82
CA GLN A 298 2.91 -60.92 36.48
C GLN A 298 3.28 -59.86 35.44
N ARG A 299 4.33 -60.23 34.70
CA ARG A 299 5.05 -59.48 33.68
C ARG A 299 4.28 -59.48 32.36
N TYR A 300 4.50 -58.42 31.59
CA TYR A 300 4.41 -58.30 30.13
C TYR A 300 4.46 -59.62 29.34
N ILE A 301 3.58 -59.76 28.34
CA ILE A 301 3.97 -60.08 26.94
C ILE A 301 3.10 -59.27 25.96
N VAL A 302 3.81 -58.71 24.98
CA VAL A 302 3.40 -58.00 23.76
C VAL A 302 2.70 -58.95 22.77
N SER A 303 1.61 -58.53 22.12
CA SER A 303 1.33 -58.96 20.74
C SER A 303 0.39 -58.01 20.01
N ASP A 304 0.91 -57.45 18.92
CA ASP A 304 0.26 -56.67 17.89
C ASP A 304 -0.71 -57.51 17.03
N ASN A 305 -1.59 -56.78 16.32
CA ASN A 305 -2.40 -57.18 15.16
C ASN A 305 -3.72 -57.91 15.44
N HIS A 306 -4.83 -57.23 15.15
CA HIS A 306 -5.71 -57.66 14.06
C HIS A 306 -6.65 -56.54 13.58
N TYR A 307 -6.53 -56.23 12.28
CA TYR A 307 -7.56 -55.54 11.51
C TYR A 307 -8.60 -56.57 11.04
N GLN A 308 -9.82 -56.07 10.85
CA GLN A 308 -10.89 -56.58 9.97
C GLN A 308 -11.91 -57.64 10.43
N TYR A 309 -13.17 -57.20 10.25
CA TYR A 309 -14.35 -57.89 9.73
C TYR A 309 -15.28 -58.72 10.65
N LYS A 310 -16.52 -58.20 10.76
CA LYS A 310 -17.88 -58.81 10.79
C LYS A 310 -18.05 -60.12 11.59
N ARG A 311 -19.11 -60.33 12.38
CA ARG A 311 -20.56 -60.20 12.06
C ARG A 311 -21.35 -60.65 13.29
N GLU A 312 -22.55 -60.08 13.50
CA GLU A 312 -23.74 -60.64 14.23
C GLU A 312 -23.52 -61.04 15.71
N GLU A 313 -24.32 -60.64 16.70
CA GLU A 313 -25.78 -60.67 16.78
C GLU A 313 -26.35 -59.60 17.75
N ASP A 314 -27.52 -59.11 17.36
CA ASP A 314 -28.68 -58.64 18.13
C ASP A 314 -28.56 -58.28 19.62
N ILE A 315 -28.86 -57.00 19.92
CA ILE A 315 -29.64 -56.68 21.12
C ILE A 315 -30.65 -55.56 20.84
N HIS A 316 -31.88 -55.84 21.24
CA HIS A 316 -33.12 -55.16 20.90
C HIS A 316 -33.24 -53.68 21.29
N MET A 317 -33.94 -52.94 20.43
CA MET A 317 -34.44 -51.58 20.63
C MET A 317 -35.40 -51.47 21.83
N HIS A 318 -35.18 -50.48 22.69
CA HIS A 318 -36.25 -49.84 23.45
C HIS A 318 -36.61 -48.49 22.82
N ARG A 319 -37.87 -48.42 22.37
CA ARG A 319 -38.59 -47.26 21.83
C ARG A 319 -38.65 -46.10 22.83
N GLY A 320 -38.23 -44.92 22.38
CA GLY A 320 -38.58 -43.63 22.95
C GLY A 320 -38.89 -42.65 21.81
N SER A 321 -40.18 -42.45 21.53
CA SER A 321 -40.70 -41.60 20.45
C SER A 321 -40.34 -40.12 20.65
N ARG A 322 -39.50 -39.54 19.78
CA ARG A 322 -39.39 -38.08 19.62
C ARG A 322 -40.26 -37.62 18.46
N ALA A 323 -41.57 -37.60 18.68
CA ALA A 323 -42.58 -37.04 17.77
C ALA A 323 -42.61 -35.50 17.78
N SER A 324 -41.47 -34.83 18.00
CA SER A 324 -41.41 -33.36 18.11
C SER A 324 -40.67 -32.69 16.94
N PHE A 325 -39.91 -33.44 16.13
CA PHE A 325 -39.11 -32.85 15.04
C PHE A 325 -39.86 -32.87 13.70
N THR A 326 -40.70 -33.88 13.45
CA THR A 326 -41.48 -34.00 12.22
C THR A 326 -42.64 -33.00 12.15
N ALA A 327 -43.25 -32.64 13.29
CA ALA A 327 -44.28 -31.62 13.35
C ALA A 327 -43.75 -30.21 13.04
N MET A 328 -42.48 -29.93 13.40
CA MET A 328 -41.85 -28.63 13.18
C MET A 328 -41.44 -28.43 11.72
N VAL A 329 -41.03 -29.50 11.03
CA VAL A 329 -40.71 -29.47 9.59
C VAL A 329 -41.98 -29.35 8.73
N LEU A 330 -43.10 -29.99 9.12
CA LEU A 330 -44.39 -29.84 8.43
C LEU A 330 -45.01 -28.43 8.60
N LEU A 331 -44.74 -27.75 9.73
CA LEU A 331 -45.20 -26.38 9.95
C LEU A 331 -44.44 -25.36 9.09
N CYS A 332 -43.14 -25.58 8.85
CA CYS A 332 -42.33 -24.72 7.97
C CYS A 332 -42.67 -24.90 6.48
N ILE A 333 -43.06 -26.11 6.05
CA ILE A 333 -43.43 -26.38 4.64
C ILE A 333 -44.82 -25.82 4.31
N THR A 334 -45.74 -25.77 5.28
CA THR A 334 -47.08 -25.18 5.10
C THR A 334 -47.04 -23.64 5.05
N LEU A 335 -46.10 -22.99 5.75
CA LEU A 335 -45.88 -21.54 5.68
C LEU A 335 -45.26 -21.08 4.34
N LEU A 336 -44.47 -21.94 3.68
CA LEU A 336 -43.84 -21.62 2.39
C LEU A 336 -44.78 -21.82 1.18
N LEU A 337 -45.89 -22.55 1.34
CA LEU A 337 -46.86 -22.81 0.26
C LEU A 337 -48.08 -21.87 0.28
N GLY A 338 -48.20 -20.99 1.27
CA GLY A 338 -49.33 -20.06 1.43
C GLY A 338 -49.19 -18.69 0.74
N ALA A 339 -48.02 -18.36 0.18
CA ALA A 339 -47.71 -17.00 -0.28
C ALA A 339 -47.65 -16.86 -1.81
N CYS A 340 -48.49 -17.57 -2.55
CA CYS A 340 -48.78 -17.33 -3.97
C CYS A 340 -50.21 -17.80 -4.29
N THR A 341 -51.23 -17.12 -3.77
CA THR A 341 -52.58 -17.16 -4.36
C THR A 341 -53.08 -15.73 -4.52
N GLY A 342 -52.96 -15.24 -5.75
CA GLY A 342 -53.35 -13.88 -6.12
C GLY A 342 -53.52 -13.78 -7.63
N GLY A 343 -54.68 -14.22 -8.11
CA GLY A 343 -55.25 -13.77 -9.38
C GLY A 343 -55.27 -14.78 -10.52
N THR A 344 -56.44 -15.36 -10.78
CA THR A 344 -56.95 -15.54 -12.15
C THR A 344 -58.48 -15.45 -12.12
N VAL A 345 -59.01 -14.38 -12.71
CA VAL A 345 -60.29 -14.43 -13.41
C VAL A 345 -59.98 -13.92 -14.81
N SER A 346 -60.00 -14.84 -15.77
CA SER A 346 -60.00 -14.51 -17.19
C SER A 346 -61.38 -14.03 -17.60
N LEU A 347 -61.42 -12.89 -18.29
CA LEU A 347 -62.42 -12.64 -19.32
C LEU A 347 -61.69 -12.10 -20.55
N ASN A 348 -61.75 -12.89 -21.62
CA ASN A 348 -61.44 -12.46 -22.97
C ASN A 348 -62.38 -11.31 -23.35
N ASN A 349 -61.86 -10.31 -24.04
CA ASN A 349 -62.55 -9.74 -25.18
C ASN A 349 -61.55 -9.13 -26.15
N GLU A 350 -61.59 -9.65 -27.38
CA GLU A 350 -61.04 -9.04 -28.57
C GLU A 350 -61.70 -7.67 -28.80
N THR A 351 -60.92 -6.71 -29.33
CA THR A 351 -61.18 -5.93 -30.57
C THR A 351 -60.65 -4.49 -30.49
N THR A 352 -59.73 -4.19 -31.42
CA THR A 352 -59.54 -2.94 -32.18
C THR A 352 -59.72 -1.58 -31.49
N GLY A 353 -58.67 -0.75 -31.52
CA GLY A 353 -58.87 0.70 -31.42
C GLY A 353 -57.63 1.55 -31.10
N GLN A 354 -56.93 1.95 -32.16
CA GLN A 354 -56.23 3.24 -32.35
C GLN A 354 -55.10 3.69 -31.40
N ASN A 355 -53.98 3.98 -32.06
CA ASN A 355 -52.88 4.87 -31.69
C ASN A 355 -53.28 6.07 -30.83
N GLN A 356 -52.55 6.26 -29.72
CA GLN A 356 -51.89 7.54 -29.49
C GLN A 356 -50.56 7.33 -28.73
N THR A 357 -49.52 7.78 -29.41
CA THR A 357 -48.14 8.05 -28.99
C THR A 357 -47.99 8.59 -27.57
N VAL A 358 -47.13 7.92 -26.79
CA VAL A 358 -46.08 8.62 -26.05
C VAL A 358 -44.76 7.94 -26.39
N THR A 359 -43.99 8.63 -27.22
CA THR A 359 -42.60 8.35 -27.49
C THR A 359 -41.79 8.69 -26.25
N GLU A 360 -41.19 7.71 -25.61
CA GLU A 360 -39.89 7.88 -24.95
C GLU A 360 -39.01 6.70 -25.37
N ASN A 361 -38.30 6.91 -26.48
CA ASN A 361 -37.32 5.97 -26.97
C ASN A 361 -35.94 6.36 -26.41
N GLN A 362 -35.39 5.43 -25.63
CA GLN A 362 -33.99 4.99 -25.62
C GLN A 362 -32.86 5.94 -25.19
N SER A 363 -31.98 5.43 -24.32
CA SER A 363 -30.65 4.97 -24.78
C SER A 363 -29.81 4.33 -23.66
N ALA A 364 -29.56 3.02 -23.76
CA ALA A 364 -28.39 2.37 -23.19
C ALA A 364 -27.87 1.41 -24.24
N SER A 365 -26.77 1.82 -24.90
CA SER A 365 -26.06 1.03 -25.91
C SER A 365 -25.54 -0.27 -25.29
N SER A 366 -25.94 -1.40 -25.87
CA SER A 366 -25.35 -2.71 -25.60
C SER A 366 -24.00 -2.80 -26.32
N SER A 367 -22.92 -2.33 -25.70
CA SER A 367 -21.57 -2.55 -26.24
C SER A 367 -21.18 -4.01 -26.11
N GLU A 368 -20.74 -4.64 -27.19
CA GLU A 368 -20.09 -5.96 -27.14
C GLU A 368 -18.90 -5.93 -26.17
N THR A 369 -18.66 -7.04 -25.49
CA THR A 369 -17.64 -7.15 -24.44
C THR A 369 -16.75 -8.37 -24.67
N ARG A 370 -15.48 -8.28 -24.30
CA ARG A 370 -14.51 -9.38 -24.34
C ARG A 370 -13.80 -9.54 -23.01
N ILE A 371 -13.29 -10.74 -22.74
CA ILE A 371 -12.42 -10.99 -21.59
C ILE A 371 -11.01 -10.55 -21.95
N TYR A 372 -10.40 -9.75 -21.09
CA TYR A 372 -9.02 -9.30 -21.19
C TYR A 372 -8.27 -9.66 -19.90
N LYS A 373 -7.04 -10.13 -20.03
CA LYS A 373 -6.18 -10.44 -18.88
C LYS A 373 -5.18 -9.32 -18.70
N ASP A 374 -5.26 -8.64 -17.57
CA ASP A 374 -4.47 -7.45 -17.27
C ASP A 374 -3.02 -7.78 -16.83
N SER A 375 -2.20 -6.76 -16.57
CA SER A 375 -0.79 -6.96 -16.18
C SER A 375 -0.61 -7.57 -14.79
N GLN A 376 -1.65 -7.60 -13.96
CA GLN A 376 -1.66 -8.32 -12.67
C GLN A 376 -2.13 -9.78 -12.82
N GLY A 377 -2.56 -10.17 -14.02
CA GLY A 377 -3.09 -11.49 -14.31
C GLY A 377 -4.58 -11.64 -14.01
N THR A 378 -5.29 -10.55 -13.73
CA THR A 378 -6.73 -10.52 -13.47
C THR A 378 -7.50 -10.57 -14.78
N GLU A 379 -8.53 -11.41 -14.86
CA GLU A 379 -9.46 -11.43 -16.00
C GLU A 379 -10.58 -10.42 -15.79
N VAL A 380 -10.69 -9.47 -16.73
CA VAL A 380 -11.65 -8.37 -16.68
C VAL A 380 -12.50 -8.39 -17.95
N LYS A 381 -13.82 -8.25 -17.80
CA LYS A 381 -14.74 -8.13 -18.93
C LYS A 381 -14.81 -6.66 -19.36
N ILE A 382 -14.13 -6.33 -20.46
CA ILE A 382 -14.05 -4.95 -20.99
C ILE A 382 -14.88 -4.78 -22.27
N PRO A 383 -15.34 -3.55 -22.59
CA PRO A 383 -15.96 -3.27 -23.89
C PRO A 383 -14.99 -3.56 -25.04
N THR A 384 -15.50 -4.06 -26.17
CA THR A 384 -14.69 -4.24 -27.39
C THR A 384 -14.27 -2.90 -28.01
N ASN A 385 -15.11 -1.88 -27.88
CA ASN A 385 -14.85 -0.52 -28.34
C ASN A 385 -15.27 0.49 -27.25
N PRO A 386 -14.38 0.81 -26.29
CA PRO A 386 -14.71 1.71 -25.19
C PRO A 386 -14.78 3.18 -25.61
N GLU A 387 -15.98 3.77 -25.54
CA GLU A 387 -16.22 5.18 -25.90
C GLU A 387 -15.91 6.22 -24.80
N ARG A 388 -15.92 5.83 -23.52
CA ARG A 388 -15.76 6.74 -22.37
C ARG A 388 -14.68 6.23 -21.44
N ILE A 389 -13.43 6.53 -21.81
CA ILE A 389 -12.24 6.05 -21.12
C ILE A 389 -11.80 7.04 -20.06
N VAL A 390 -11.48 6.54 -18.87
CA VAL A 390 -10.69 7.28 -17.87
C VAL A 390 -9.30 6.66 -17.83
N LEU A 391 -8.27 7.50 -17.94
CA LEU A 391 -6.87 7.08 -17.92
C LEU A 391 -6.14 7.71 -16.73
N GLN A 392 -5.64 6.89 -15.83
CA GLN A 392 -4.62 7.27 -14.87
C GLN A 392 -3.26 6.80 -15.37
N GLY A 393 -2.32 7.74 -15.55
CA GLY A 393 -0.99 7.41 -16.04
C GLY A 393 -0.44 8.33 -17.12
N ASN A 394 0.72 7.92 -17.65
CA ASN A 394 1.51 8.61 -18.66
C ASN A 394 1.13 8.26 -20.12
N ALA A 395 0.06 7.50 -20.35
CA ALA A 395 -0.28 6.94 -21.65
C ALA A 395 -1.24 7.80 -22.49
N ILE A 396 -1.47 9.06 -22.11
CA ILE A 396 -2.47 9.90 -22.80
C ILE A 396 -2.11 10.11 -24.26
N GLY A 397 -0.84 10.37 -24.57
CA GLY A 397 -0.42 10.55 -25.95
C GLY A 397 -0.45 9.27 -26.80
N ASP A 398 -0.48 8.09 -26.17
CA ASP A 398 -0.73 6.83 -26.89
C ASP A 398 -2.22 6.76 -27.32
N LEU A 399 -3.15 7.14 -26.43
CA LEU A 399 -4.58 7.19 -26.75
C LEU A 399 -4.90 8.27 -27.79
N LEU A 400 -4.29 9.46 -27.68
CA LEU A 400 -4.47 10.54 -28.65
C LEU A 400 -3.97 10.12 -30.05
N ALA A 401 -2.83 9.43 -30.13
CA ALA A 401 -2.33 8.90 -31.40
C ALA A 401 -3.27 7.85 -32.02
N LEU A 402 -3.96 7.07 -31.18
CA LEU A 402 -5.02 6.16 -31.60
C LEU A 402 -6.35 6.87 -31.93
N GLY A 403 -6.40 8.20 -31.89
CA GLY A 403 -7.60 8.99 -32.15
C GLY A 403 -8.66 8.91 -31.04
N ILE A 404 -8.22 8.71 -29.79
CA ILE A 404 -9.08 8.58 -28.61
C ILE A 404 -8.67 9.66 -27.60
N GLU A 405 -9.58 10.59 -27.31
CA GLU A 405 -9.44 11.52 -26.20
C GLU A 405 -10.19 10.98 -24.97
N PRO A 406 -9.51 10.65 -23.85
CA PRO A 406 -10.19 10.14 -22.67
C PRO A 406 -11.08 11.21 -22.03
N VAL A 407 -12.18 10.81 -21.39
CA VAL A 407 -13.09 11.76 -20.70
C VAL A 407 -12.49 12.27 -19.39
N GLY A 408 -11.57 11.52 -18.79
CA GLY A 408 -10.83 11.90 -17.59
C GLY A 408 -9.40 11.39 -17.63
N VAL A 409 -8.47 12.24 -17.21
CA VAL A 409 -7.03 11.96 -17.27
C VAL A 409 -6.30 12.49 -16.05
N ASP A 410 -5.18 11.86 -15.71
CA ASP A 410 -4.15 12.43 -14.84
C ASP A 410 -3.41 13.54 -15.59
N ARG A 411 -3.75 14.82 -15.33
CA ARG A 411 -3.22 15.94 -16.11
C ARG A 411 -1.75 16.25 -15.88
N ARG A 412 -1.10 15.65 -14.87
CA ARG A 412 0.33 15.89 -14.59
C ARG A 412 1.18 15.64 -15.83
N PHE A 413 0.89 14.58 -16.58
CA PHE A 413 1.64 14.19 -17.78
C PHE A 413 1.34 15.05 -19.02
N ILE A 414 0.31 15.90 -18.96
CA ILE A 414 0.02 16.90 -19.99
C ILE A 414 0.79 18.17 -19.68
N GLU A 415 0.62 18.68 -18.46
CA GLU A 415 1.16 19.96 -18.00
C GLU A 415 2.69 19.98 -17.92
N SER A 416 3.32 18.81 -17.78
CA SER A 416 4.78 18.69 -17.75
C SER A 416 5.39 18.22 -19.07
N GLY A 417 4.60 18.04 -20.12
CA GLY A 417 5.03 17.51 -21.43
C GLY A 417 4.71 18.45 -22.60
N VAL A 418 4.96 17.98 -23.83
CA VAL A 418 4.70 18.76 -25.06
C VAL A 418 3.24 18.76 -25.51
N LEU A 419 2.39 17.98 -24.84
CA LEU A 419 0.98 17.83 -25.22
C LEU A 419 0.15 19.09 -24.92
N GLU A 420 0.54 19.89 -23.92
CA GLU A 420 -0.11 21.18 -23.65
C GLU A 420 0.09 22.18 -24.80
N ASP A 421 1.28 22.16 -25.42
CA ASP A 421 1.64 23.06 -26.52
C ASP A 421 0.83 22.76 -27.81
N ASN A 422 0.29 21.54 -27.94
CA ASN A 422 -0.36 21.04 -29.17
C ASN A 422 -1.91 21.19 -29.19
N GLY A 423 -2.53 21.79 -28.16
CA GLY A 423 -3.95 22.14 -28.20
C GLY A 423 -4.71 21.97 -26.88
N LYS A 424 -6.02 22.27 -26.92
CA LYS A 424 -6.92 22.15 -25.77
C LYS A 424 -7.37 20.70 -25.58
N ILE A 425 -6.63 19.95 -24.77
CA ILE A 425 -7.12 18.68 -24.21
C ILE A 425 -8.28 18.99 -23.26
N ASN A 426 -9.48 18.56 -23.65
CA ASN A 426 -10.75 18.77 -22.95
C ASN A 426 -10.99 17.76 -21.83
N SER A 427 -10.16 16.71 -21.75
CA SER A 427 -10.20 15.72 -20.69
C SER A 427 -10.17 16.35 -19.29
N ILE A 428 -11.07 15.91 -18.43
CA ILE A 428 -11.21 16.41 -17.06
C ILE A 428 -10.09 15.87 -16.18
N ASP A 429 -9.53 16.72 -15.32
CA ASP A 429 -8.52 16.29 -14.33
C ASP A 429 -9.13 15.41 -13.24
N ILE A 430 -8.74 14.14 -13.25
CA ILE A 430 -9.09 13.18 -12.19
C ILE A 430 -8.15 13.29 -10.98
N GLY A 431 -7.02 14.00 -11.11
CA GLY A 431 -6.02 14.23 -10.07
C GLY A 431 -5.15 13.01 -9.74
N PHE A 432 -4.13 13.23 -8.91
CA PHE A 432 -3.29 12.18 -8.35
C PHE A 432 -3.04 12.40 -6.85
N PRO A 433 -3.40 11.46 -5.95
CA PRO A 433 -4.11 10.19 -6.22
C PRO A 433 -5.48 10.38 -6.90
N THR A 434 -5.95 9.36 -7.62
CA THR A 434 -7.18 9.44 -8.42
C THR A 434 -8.40 9.78 -7.57
N ASN A 435 -9.13 10.83 -7.94
CA ASN A 435 -10.38 11.20 -7.30
C ASN A 435 -11.55 10.38 -7.88
N LEU A 436 -11.91 9.29 -7.18
CA LEU A 436 -12.96 8.37 -7.63
C LEU A 436 -14.37 9.00 -7.67
N GLU A 437 -14.65 10.02 -6.85
CA GLU A 437 -15.93 10.76 -6.94
C GLU A 437 -16.02 11.50 -8.28
N LYS A 438 -14.94 12.17 -8.70
CA LYS A 438 -14.87 12.77 -10.03
C LYS A 438 -15.02 11.71 -11.11
N VAL A 439 -14.28 10.60 -11.04
CA VAL A 439 -14.36 9.50 -12.02
C VAL A 439 -15.81 9.00 -12.17
N LEU A 440 -16.54 8.83 -11.06
CA LEU A 440 -17.95 8.43 -11.08
C LEU A 440 -18.83 9.42 -11.86
N THR A 441 -18.62 10.73 -11.70
CA THR A 441 -19.38 11.75 -12.45
C THR A 441 -19.15 11.71 -13.96
N LEU A 442 -17.99 11.20 -14.40
CA LEU A 442 -17.64 11.08 -15.81
C LEU A 442 -18.36 9.93 -16.51
N LYS A 443 -18.99 9.01 -15.76
CA LYS A 443 -19.67 7.82 -16.27
C LYS A 443 -18.80 7.06 -17.30
N PRO A 444 -17.59 6.60 -16.92
CA PRO A 444 -16.73 5.85 -17.82
C PRO A 444 -17.34 4.47 -18.12
N ASN A 445 -16.99 3.91 -19.28
CA ASN A 445 -17.24 2.49 -19.61
C ASN A 445 -15.95 1.66 -19.58
N LEU A 446 -14.79 2.30 -19.39
CA LEU A 446 -13.50 1.67 -19.13
C LEU A 446 -12.62 2.60 -18.28
N ILE A 447 -11.94 2.04 -17.28
CA ILE A 447 -10.92 2.73 -16.49
C ILE A 447 -9.59 2.02 -16.72
N MET A 448 -8.55 2.77 -17.05
CA MET A 448 -7.20 2.28 -17.31
C MET A 448 -6.26 2.86 -16.26
N LEU A 449 -5.59 2.01 -15.50
CA LEU A 449 -4.65 2.40 -14.44
C LEU A 449 -3.24 1.94 -14.79
N SER A 450 -2.30 2.88 -14.89
CA SER A 450 -0.88 2.55 -15.08
C SER A 450 -0.12 2.41 -13.76
N TYR A 451 -0.64 2.98 -12.67
CA TYR A 451 -0.06 2.88 -11.33
C TYR A 451 -1.13 2.36 -10.37
N VAL A 452 -0.77 1.34 -9.58
CA VAL A 452 -1.70 0.71 -8.65
C VAL A 452 -1.39 1.22 -7.25
N MET A 453 -2.29 2.04 -6.70
CA MET A 453 -2.29 2.34 -5.27
C MET A 453 -3.15 1.33 -4.50
N ASP A 454 -2.90 1.16 -3.20
CA ASP A 454 -3.65 0.22 -2.37
C ASP A 454 -5.17 0.47 -2.47
N ASN A 455 -5.93 -0.60 -2.73
CA ASN A 455 -7.40 -0.63 -2.90
C ASN A 455 -7.97 0.18 -4.08
N GLU A 456 -7.15 0.86 -4.89
CA GLU A 456 -7.64 1.70 -6.00
C GLU A 456 -8.35 0.88 -7.08
N VAL A 457 -7.83 -0.30 -7.40
CA VAL A 457 -8.43 -1.21 -8.39
C VAL A 457 -9.81 -1.70 -7.95
N GLU A 458 -9.97 -2.04 -6.66
CA GLU A 458 -11.23 -2.52 -6.12
C GLU A 458 -12.31 -1.44 -6.17
N GLU A 459 -11.98 -0.22 -5.74
CA GLU A 459 -12.92 0.90 -5.73
C GLU A 459 -13.24 1.40 -7.15
N ALA A 460 -12.26 1.49 -8.05
CA ALA A 460 -12.49 1.85 -9.45
C ALA A 460 -13.36 0.81 -10.19
N SER A 461 -13.20 -0.48 -9.88
CA SER A 461 -14.01 -1.57 -10.45
C SER A 461 -15.48 -1.48 -10.08
N LYS A 462 -15.85 -0.77 -9.01
CA LYS A 462 -17.26 -0.49 -8.66
C LYS A 462 -17.89 0.56 -9.57
N ILE A 463 -17.09 1.33 -10.31
CA ILE A 463 -17.54 2.40 -11.22
C ILE A 463 -17.66 1.86 -12.64
N ALA A 464 -16.62 1.22 -13.16
CA ALA A 464 -16.56 0.67 -14.52
C ALA A 464 -15.51 -0.46 -14.62
N PRO A 465 -15.54 -1.30 -15.66
CA PRO A 465 -14.46 -2.25 -15.93
C PRO A 465 -13.10 -1.56 -15.84
N THR A 466 -12.23 -2.07 -14.96
CA THR A 466 -10.94 -1.46 -14.65
C THR A 466 -9.82 -2.40 -15.05
N VAL A 467 -8.88 -1.92 -15.84
CA VAL A 467 -7.71 -2.69 -16.28
C VAL A 467 -6.43 -2.03 -15.80
N VAL A 468 -5.50 -2.86 -15.37
CA VAL A 468 -4.15 -2.42 -15.02
C VAL A 468 -3.18 -2.78 -16.14
N PHE A 469 -2.33 -1.83 -16.51
CA PHE A 469 -1.29 -2.06 -17.49
C PHE A 469 0.04 -1.45 -17.02
N ASP A 470 1.16 -1.96 -17.53
CA ASP A 470 2.48 -1.42 -17.21
C ASP A 470 2.80 -0.21 -18.10
N GLY A 471 2.52 0.99 -17.59
CA GLY A 471 2.82 2.26 -18.27
C GLY A 471 4.31 2.57 -18.42
N MET A 472 5.19 1.84 -17.71
CA MET A 472 6.64 2.04 -17.75
C MET A 472 7.33 1.24 -18.87
N GLN A 473 6.59 0.39 -19.57
CA GLN A 473 7.12 -0.32 -20.75
C GLN A 473 7.52 0.67 -21.85
N PRO A 474 8.62 0.42 -22.59
CA PRO A 474 8.97 1.22 -23.75
C PRO A 474 7.84 1.24 -24.79
N LEU A 475 7.75 2.31 -25.58
CA LEU A 475 6.72 2.54 -26.60
C LEU A 475 6.39 1.29 -27.45
N LYS A 476 7.43 0.62 -27.95
CA LYS A 476 7.30 -0.60 -28.78
C LYS A 476 6.53 -1.76 -28.11
N ASN A 477 6.59 -1.83 -26.78
CA ASN A 477 5.91 -2.84 -25.98
C ASN A 477 4.58 -2.32 -25.43
N ARG A 478 4.51 -1.02 -25.11
CA ARG A 478 3.35 -0.41 -24.45
C ARG A 478 2.21 -0.10 -25.43
N LEU A 479 2.51 0.47 -26.60
CA LEU A 479 1.46 0.86 -27.55
C LEU A 479 0.60 -0.33 -28.01
N PRO A 480 1.15 -1.51 -28.35
CA PRO A 480 0.32 -2.67 -28.70
C PRO A 480 -0.62 -3.11 -27.58
N VAL A 481 -0.21 -2.98 -26.32
CA VAL A 481 -1.03 -3.32 -25.15
C VAL A 481 -2.19 -2.33 -25.00
N ILE A 482 -1.90 -1.02 -25.07
CA ILE A 482 -2.92 0.03 -25.01
C ILE A 482 -3.90 -0.10 -26.16
N ALA A 483 -3.39 -0.30 -27.37
CA ALA A 483 -4.16 -0.48 -28.60
C ALA A 483 -5.09 -1.69 -28.51
N ASP A 484 -4.62 -2.83 -27.98
CA ASP A 484 -5.47 -3.98 -27.71
C ASP A 484 -6.58 -3.60 -26.72
N ILE A 485 -6.26 -3.05 -25.54
CA ILE A 485 -7.23 -2.67 -24.50
C ILE A 485 -8.39 -1.84 -25.07
N VAL A 486 -8.10 -0.88 -25.95
CA VAL A 486 -9.10 0.03 -26.53
C VAL A 486 -9.70 -0.45 -27.86
N GLY A 487 -9.40 -1.68 -28.28
CA GLY A 487 -10.00 -2.30 -29.47
C GLY A 487 -9.42 -1.81 -30.80
N LYS A 488 -8.22 -1.21 -30.79
CA LYS A 488 -7.53 -0.62 -31.96
C LYS A 488 -6.19 -1.29 -32.25
N LYS A 489 -6.13 -2.61 -32.08
CA LYS A 489 -4.87 -3.37 -32.15
C LYS A 489 -4.16 -3.20 -33.50
N GLU A 490 -4.89 -3.27 -34.60
CA GLU A 490 -4.33 -3.13 -35.95
C GLU A 490 -3.81 -1.70 -36.20
N GLU A 491 -4.54 -0.68 -35.75
CA GLU A 491 -4.10 0.71 -35.84
C GLU A 491 -2.85 0.98 -35.00
N GLY A 492 -2.77 0.39 -33.79
CA GLY A 492 -1.57 0.47 -32.95
C GLY A 492 -0.33 -0.14 -33.60
N GLU A 493 -0.49 -1.31 -34.26
CA GLU A 493 0.58 -1.95 -35.03
C GLU A 493 1.00 -1.10 -36.23
N GLN A 494 0.06 -0.49 -36.95
CA GLN A 494 0.32 0.40 -38.07
C GLN A 494 1.05 1.69 -37.63
N LEU A 495 0.61 2.32 -36.53
CA LEU A 495 1.25 3.51 -35.97
C LEU A 495 2.69 3.22 -35.56
N LEU A 496 2.93 2.11 -34.86
CA LEU A 496 4.29 1.73 -34.45
C LEU A 496 5.19 1.44 -35.65
N LYS A 497 4.66 0.76 -36.67
CA LYS A 497 5.39 0.51 -37.91
C LYS A 497 5.78 1.82 -38.59
N LYS A 498 4.81 2.73 -38.77
CA LYS A 498 5.04 4.04 -39.37
C LYS A 498 6.09 4.85 -38.59
N TYR A 499 5.98 4.91 -37.26
CA TYR A 499 6.97 5.58 -36.42
C TYR A 499 8.39 5.06 -36.64
N ASN A 500 8.57 3.74 -36.74
CA ASN A 500 9.89 3.16 -36.99
C ASN A 500 10.42 3.47 -38.39
N GLU A 501 9.55 3.47 -39.42
CA GLU A 501 9.92 3.87 -40.79
C GLU A 501 10.32 5.34 -40.87
N ASP A 502 9.56 6.23 -40.22
CA ASP A 502 9.84 7.66 -40.16
C ASP A 502 11.14 7.93 -39.37
N ALA A 503 11.35 7.24 -38.25
CA ALA A 503 12.59 7.33 -37.47
C ALA A 503 13.81 6.87 -38.28
N ASP A 504 13.69 5.76 -39.00
CA ASP A 504 14.74 5.25 -39.88
C ASP A 504 15.09 6.25 -40.98
N ALA A 505 14.06 6.85 -41.63
CA ALA A 505 14.24 7.86 -42.66
C ALA A 505 14.92 9.12 -42.12
N MET A 506 14.51 9.60 -40.93
CA MET A 506 15.15 10.73 -40.25
C MET A 506 16.64 10.45 -39.98
N TRP A 507 16.98 9.28 -39.44
CA TRP A 507 18.37 8.91 -39.16
C TRP A 507 19.23 8.78 -40.43
N GLU A 508 18.66 8.23 -41.51
CA GLU A 508 19.35 8.16 -42.81
C GLU A 508 19.61 9.56 -43.37
N GLN A 509 18.63 10.46 -43.27
CA GLN A 509 18.78 11.84 -43.68
C GLN A 509 19.86 12.57 -42.87
N LEU A 510 19.87 12.43 -41.54
CA LEU A 510 20.91 13.01 -40.68
C LEU A 510 22.32 12.52 -41.04
N ARG A 511 22.47 11.26 -41.47
CA ARG A 511 23.74 10.74 -41.98
C ARG A 511 24.09 11.29 -43.37
N ALA A 512 23.11 11.39 -44.26
CA ALA A 512 23.31 11.95 -45.60
C ALA A 512 23.74 13.42 -45.54
N ASP A 513 23.20 14.18 -44.58
CA ASP A 513 23.55 15.58 -44.33
C ASP A 513 24.90 15.74 -43.61
N GLY A 514 25.52 14.65 -43.15
CA GLY A 514 26.79 14.67 -42.43
C GLY A 514 26.70 15.13 -40.97
N ASN A 515 25.50 15.21 -40.41
CA ASN A 515 25.27 15.62 -39.02
C ASN A 515 25.64 14.51 -38.02
N VAL A 516 25.58 13.24 -38.45
CA VAL A 516 25.91 12.05 -37.65
C VAL A 516 26.70 11.06 -38.51
N ALA A 517 27.77 10.50 -37.95
CA ALA A 517 28.53 9.42 -38.61
C ALA A 517 28.10 8.03 -38.12
N GLU A 518 28.29 7.01 -38.95
CA GLU A 518 27.96 5.63 -38.61
C GLU A 518 28.81 5.15 -37.42
N GLY A 519 28.14 4.61 -36.39
CA GLY A 519 28.79 4.07 -35.20
C GLY A 519 29.17 5.11 -34.13
N GLU A 520 28.86 6.40 -34.34
CA GLU A 520 29.01 7.40 -33.28
C GLU A 520 28.19 7.03 -32.04
N THR A 521 28.75 7.31 -30.87
CA THR A 521 28.16 6.96 -29.59
C THR A 521 27.44 8.14 -28.94
N ALA A 522 26.32 7.86 -28.28
CA ALA A 522 25.58 8.87 -27.51
C ALA A 522 25.39 8.47 -26.05
N VAL A 523 25.42 9.46 -25.16
CA VAL A 523 25.07 9.32 -23.74
C VAL A 523 23.98 10.32 -23.39
N VAL A 524 22.90 9.84 -22.77
CA VAL A 524 21.84 10.69 -22.21
C VAL A 524 22.10 10.90 -20.72
N PHE A 525 22.13 12.16 -20.28
CA PHE A 525 22.46 12.58 -18.93
C PHE A 525 21.42 13.56 -18.37
N GLN A 526 21.10 13.46 -17.08
CA GLN A 526 20.23 14.41 -16.42
C GLN A 526 20.48 14.53 -14.92
N PHE A 527 20.03 15.64 -14.34
CA PHE A 527 19.87 15.78 -12.90
C PHE A 527 18.41 15.57 -12.49
N PHE A 528 18.19 14.89 -11.36
CA PHE A 528 16.89 14.85 -10.70
C PHE A 528 16.78 15.91 -9.61
N TRP A 529 15.54 16.12 -9.13
CA TRP A 529 15.16 17.11 -8.10
C TRP A 529 16.02 17.06 -6.82
N ASN A 530 16.58 15.91 -6.49
CA ASN A 530 17.47 15.72 -5.33
C ASN A 530 18.96 15.96 -5.64
N LYS A 531 19.28 16.55 -6.79
CA LYS A 531 20.63 16.84 -7.30
C LYS A 531 21.48 15.60 -7.61
N LYS A 532 20.86 14.42 -7.69
CA LYS A 532 21.53 13.22 -8.17
C LYS A 532 21.59 13.20 -9.69
N MET A 533 22.63 12.56 -10.20
CA MET A 533 22.93 12.46 -11.62
C MET A 533 22.53 11.09 -12.15
N PHE A 534 21.94 11.07 -13.34
CA PHE A 534 21.47 9.84 -13.96
C PHE A 534 21.86 9.78 -15.43
N VAL A 535 22.11 8.56 -15.91
CA VAL A 535 22.15 8.23 -17.33
C VAL A 535 20.97 7.34 -17.72
N MET A 536 20.55 7.41 -18.98
CA MET A 536 19.40 6.66 -19.50
C MET A 536 19.83 5.67 -20.57
N LYS A 537 19.26 4.46 -20.55
CA LYS A 537 19.45 3.42 -21.58
C LYS A 537 18.22 3.21 -22.46
N THR A 538 17.04 3.55 -21.95
CA THR A 538 15.74 3.30 -22.57
C THR A 538 14.76 4.39 -22.17
N GLY A 539 13.67 4.52 -22.92
CA GLY A 539 12.58 5.45 -22.60
C GLY A 539 12.92 6.90 -22.94
N GLY A 540 11.88 7.71 -23.10
CA GLY A 540 11.96 9.11 -23.55
C GLY A 540 12.91 9.30 -24.73
N VAL A 541 13.77 10.31 -24.63
CA VAL A 541 14.75 10.66 -25.68
C VAL A 541 15.73 9.51 -25.97
N ALA A 542 16.10 8.71 -24.97
CA ALA A 542 16.98 7.56 -25.16
C ALA A 542 16.35 6.50 -26.10
N GLY A 543 15.02 6.41 -26.12
CA GLY A 543 14.30 5.53 -27.04
C GLY A 543 14.52 5.87 -28.51
N LEU A 544 14.58 7.17 -28.84
CA LEU A 544 14.89 7.64 -30.20
C LEU A 544 16.39 7.49 -30.53
N LEU A 545 17.25 7.88 -29.60
CA LEU A 545 18.71 7.89 -29.80
C LEU A 545 19.28 6.50 -30.06
N TYR A 546 18.77 5.48 -29.36
CA TYR A 546 19.26 4.10 -29.45
C TYR A 546 18.40 3.21 -30.36
N GLN A 547 17.70 3.79 -31.33
CA GLN A 547 17.06 3.03 -32.40
C GLN A 547 18.11 2.24 -33.22
N PRO A 548 17.72 1.18 -33.97
CA PRO A 548 18.65 0.39 -34.77
C PRO A 548 19.54 1.20 -35.72
N LYS A 549 19.01 2.30 -36.27
CA LYS A 549 19.73 3.24 -37.15
C LYS A 549 20.26 4.50 -36.46
N GLY A 550 20.02 4.63 -35.15
CA GLY A 550 20.47 5.75 -34.34
C GLY A 550 21.92 5.62 -33.89
N PHE A 551 22.25 6.32 -32.80
CA PHE A 551 23.56 6.26 -32.18
C PHE A 551 23.82 4.90 -31.54
N ALA A 552 25.10 4.49 -31.53
CA ALA A 552 25.54 3.41 -30.68
C ALA A 552 25.49 3.85 -29.20
N MET A 553 25.15 2.91 -28.31
CA MET A 553 25.29 3.15 -26.87
C MET A 553 26.76 3.05 -26.47
N ASP A 554 27.26 4.00 -25.67
CA ASP A 554 28.60 3.91 -25.10
C ASP A 554 28.79 2.60 -24.32
N LYS A 555 29.97 1.98 -24.44
CA LYS A 555 30.26 0.66 -23.84
C LYS A 555 30.12 0.66 -22.31
N LYS A 556 30.49 1.76 -21.64
CA LYS A 556 30.37 1.85 -20.19
C LYS A 556 28.91 1.98 -19.80
N VAL A 557 28.15 2.84 -20.48
CA VAL A 557 26.68 2.95 -20.28
C VAL A 557 25.97 1.62 -20.55
N GLN A 558 26.40 0.89 -21.58
CA GLN A 558 25.87 -0.44 -21.91
C GLN A 558 26.10 -1.45 -20.78
N ALA A 559 27.29 -1.43 -20.16
CA ALA A 559 27.66 -2.34 -19.07
C ALA A 559 26.99 -2.00 -17.73
N LEU A 560 26.49 -0.78 -17.55
CA LEU A 560 25.79 -0.40 -16.32
C LEU A 560 24.45 -1.12 -16.19
N GLN A 561 24.15 -1.54 -14.97
CA GLN A 561 22.89 -2.15 -14.58
C GLN A 561 21.99 -1.11 -13.92
N PRO A 562 20.70 -1.04 -14.28
CA PRO A 562 19.76 -0.14 -13.62
C PRO A 562 19.48 -0.59 -12.19
N ASN A 563 19.44 0.37 -11.27
CA ASN A 563 19.00 0.12 -9.89
C ASN A 563 17.48 -0.08 -9.84
N SER A 564 16.73 0.61 -10.72
CA SER A 564 15.28 0.48 -10.94
C SER A 564 14.85 1.33 -12.16
N GLY A 565 14.05 0.79 -13.08
CA GLY A 565 13.54 1.56 -14.23
C GLY A 565 14.62 1.96 -15.27
N PRO A 566 14.37 3.00 -16.09
CA PRO A 566 15.27 3.40 -17.19
C PRO A 566 16.50 4.22 -16.74
N TYR A 567 16.57 4.61 -15.46
CA TYR A 567 17.55 5.55 -14.93
C TYR A 567 18.65 4.85 -14.13
N ILE A 568 19.90 5.22 -14.41
CA ILE A 568 21.07 4.68 -13.73
C ILE A 568 21.79 5.81 -13.01
N GLU A 569 21.83 5.74 -11.69
CA GLU A 569 22.50 6.74 -10.87
C GLU A 569 24.02 6.70 -11.09
N ILE A 570 24.62 7.87 -11.30
CA ILE A 570 26.07 8.06 -11.39
C ILE A 570 26.51 9.11 -10.37
N THR A 571 27.79 9.11 -10.03
CA THR A 571 28.37 10.03 -9.04
C THR A 571 29.40 10.95 -9.72
N LYS A 572 29.88 11.98 -9.02
CA LYS A 572 30.87 12.90 -9.60
C LYS A 572 32.18 12.18 -9.93
N GLU A 573 32.53 11.17 -9.16
CA GLU A 573 33.74 10.36 -9.33
C GLU A 573 33.67 9.51 -10.60
N THR A 574 32.49 9.00 -10.96
CA THR A 574 32.29 8.13 -12.14
C THR A 574 31.86 8.90 -13.39
N LEU A 575 31.53 10.19 -13.26
CA LEU A 575 31.09 11.07 -14.34
C LEU A 575 32.09 11.12 -15.51
N HIS A 576 33.36 11.40 -15.16
CA HIS A 576 34.60 10.92 -15.78
C HIS A 576 34.44 10.05 -17.01
N GLU A 577 34.08 8.84 -16.63
CA GLU A 577 34.26 7.65 -17.41
C GLU A 577 32.94 7.29 -18.09
N THR A 578 31.82 7.74 -17.52
CA THR A 578 30.47 7.39 -17.97
C THR A 578 29.96 8.33 -19.05
N LEU A 579 30.33 9.62 -19.02
CA LEU A 579 29.90 10.61 -20.02
C LEU A 579 30.87 10.74 -21.21
N LYS A 580 31.42 9.61 -21.68
CA LYS A 580 32.48 9.57 -22.71
C LYS A 580 31.99 9.36 -24.15
N GLY A 581 30.68 9.42 -24.39
CA GLY A 581 30.14 9.31 -25.75
C GLY A 581 30.63 10.45 -26.67
N ASP A 582 30.59 10.19 -27.97
CA ASP A 582 30.88 11.19 -29.01
C ASP A 582 29.87 12.35 -28.93
N HIS A 583 28.62 12.03 -28.62
CA HIS A 583 27.53 12.95 -28.34
C HIS A 583 27.06 12.85 -26.89
N LEU A 584 26.82 13.99 -26.26
CA LEU A 584 26.25 14.07 -24.92
C LEU A 584 24.91 14.82 -24.98
N PHE A 585 23.82 14.14 -24.68
CA PHE A 585 22.49 14.71 -24.60
C PHE A 585 22.15 14.97 -23.14
N VAL A 586 22.02 16.25 -22.78
CA VAL A 586 21.70 16.68 -21.42
C VAL A 586 20.23 17.08 -21.36
N LEU A 587 19.44 16.36 -20.57
CA LEU A 587 18.07 16.75 -20.26
C LEU A 587 18.07 17.83 -19.18
N ILE A 588 17.58 19.01 -19.54
CA ILE A 588 17.44 20.15 -18.65
C ILE A 588 16.12 20.02 -17.91
N SER A 589 16.20 19.74 -16.61
CA SER A 589 15.00 19.58 -15.81
C SER A 589 14.25 20.90 -15.61
N GLY A 590 12.92 20.86 -15.65
CA GLY A 590 12.05 21.96 -15.23
C GLY A 590 12.11 22.25 -13.71
N ASN A 591 12.67 21.33 -12.91
CA ASN A 591 12.90 21.57 -11.48
C ASN A 591 14.09 22.51 -11.28
N LYS A 592 13.87 23.63 -10.55
CA LYS A 592 14.86 24.68 -10.34
C LYS A 592 16.12 24.20 -9.61
N GLU A 593 15.99 23.28 -8.65
CA GLU A 593 17.12 22.76 -7.89
C GLU A 593 18.01 21.85 -8.73
N ALA A 594 17.41 20.97 -9.54
CA ALA A 594 18.10 20.12 -10.50
C ALA A 594 18.79 20.94 -11.59
N GLN A 595 18.08 21.93 -12.13
CA GLN A 595 18.60 22.85 -13.13
C GLN A 595 19.80 23.65 -12.57
N LYS A 596 19.70 24.16 -11.34
CA LYS A 596 20.81 24.83 -10.66
C LYS A 596 22.01 23.90 -10.48
N ALA A 597 21.79 22.66 -10.02
CA ALA A 597 22.86 21.68 -9.84
C ALA A 597 23.57 21.35 -11.17
N PHE A 598 22.81 21.25 -12.26
CA PHE A 598 23.37 21.10 -13.59
C PHE A 598 24.26 22.29 -14.00
N TYR A 599 23.77 23.53 -13.82
CA TYR A 599 24.56 24.71 -14.17
C TYR A 599 25.81 24.86 -13.30
N GLU A 600 25.77 24.46 -12.03
CA GLU A 600 26.96 24.39 -11.17
C GLU A 600 27.98 23.37 -11.72
N LEU A 601 27.54 22.16 -12.09
CA LEU A 601 28.40 21.15 -12.71
C LEU A 601 29.02 21.65 -14.03
N LYS A 602 28.23 22.35 -14.86
CA LYS A 602 28.69 22.90 -16.15
C LYS A 602 29.86 23.88 -16.00
N GLN A 603 30.00 24.54 -14.85
CA GLN A 603 31.12 25.45 -14.55
C GLN A 603 32.38 24.73 -14.06
N GLU A 604 32.28 23.46 -13.65
CA GLU A 604 33.44 22.72 -13.13
C GLU A 604 34.48 22.49 -14.25
N PRO A 605 35.80 22.58 -13.93
CA PRO A 605 36.85 22.35 -14.93
C PRO A 605 36.75 20.97 -15.59
N LEU A 606 36.30 19.97 -14.81
CA LEU A 606 36.09 18.61 -15.25
C LEU A 606 35.10 18.55 -16.42
N TRP A 607 33.96 19.24 -16.36
CA TRP A 607 32.95 19.26 -17.43
C TRP A 607 33.55 19.63 -18.80
N LYS A 608 34.43 20.63 -18.84
CA LYS A 608 35.12 21.08 -20.05
C LYS A 608 36.09 20.03 -20.62
N THR A 609 36.41 18.98 -19.86
CA THR A 609 37.29 17.89 -20.31
C THR A 609 36.55 16.79 -21.07
N LEU A 610 35.21 16.74 -21.00
CA LEU A 610 34.40 15.70 -21.65
C LEU A 610 34.57 15.74 -23.18
N PRO A 611 34.70 14.58 -23.87
CA PRO A 611 34.90 14.54 -25.32
C PRO A 611 33.83 15.30 -26.10
N ALA A 612 32.56 15.01 -25.85
CA ALA A 612 31.42 15.70 -26.47
C ALA A 612 31.45 17.22 -26.24
N VAL A 613 31.82 17.68 -25.04
CA VAL A 613 31.90 19.11 -24.72
C VAL A 613 33.05 19.79 -25.47
N LYS A 614 34.22 19.14 -25.58
CA LYS A 614 35.36 19.67 -26.35
C LYS A 614 35.07 19.79 -27.84
N ASN A 615 34.27 18.86 -28.36
CA ASN A 615 33.95 18.77 -29.78
C ASN A 615 32.66 19.50 -30.16
N ASN A 616 32.08 20.31 -29.26
CA ASN A 616 30.79 20.99 -29.46
C ASN A 616 29.63 20.04 -29.84
N LYS A 617 29.64 18.82 -29.29
CA LYS A 617 28.61 17.78 -29.47
C LYS A 617 27.83 17.53 -28.17
N ALA A 618 27.71 18.57 -27.33
CA ALA A 618 26.90 18.55 -26.11
C ALA A 618 25.58 19.28 -26.38
N HIS A 619 24.50 18.51 -26.46
CA HIS A 619 23.15 18.93 -26.84
C HIS A 619 22.30 19.11 -25.58
N PHE A 620 21.55 20.21 -25.48
CA PHE A 620 20.71 20.51 -24.32
C PHE A 620 19.24 20.42 -24.71
N ILE A 621 18.51 19.45 -24.15
CA ILE A 621 17.11 19.16 -24.48
C ILE A 621 16.27 19.44 -23.25
N GLU A 622 15.15 20.15 -23.39
CA GLU A 622 14.19 20.33 -22.29
C GLU A 622 13.56 19.00 -21.88
N ASP A 623 13.42 18.76 -20.58
CA ASP A 623 12.86 17.50 -20.06
C ASP A 623 11.41 17.23 -20.49
N LYS A 624 10.67 18.24 -20.96
CA LYS A 624 9.34 18.09 -21.56
C LYS A 624 9.31 17.15 -22.78
N TRP A 625 10.44 16.94 -23.44
CA TRP A 625 10.59 16.01 -24.58
C TRP A 625 10.90 14.57 -24.14
N ASN A 626 11.05 14.32 -22.84
CA ASN A 626 11.48 13.03 -22.33
C ASN A 626 10.32 12.06 -22.00
N TYR A 627 9.12 12.29 -22.55
CA TYR A 627 8.03 11.32 -22.53
C TYR A 627 8.16 10.37 -23.71
N ASP A 628 7.67 9.15 -23.52
CA ASP A 628 7.80 8.06 -24.48
C ASP A 628 6.47 7.64 -25.11
N ASP A 629 5.41 8.42 -24.92
CA ASP A 629 4.13 8.21 -25.60
C ASP A 629 4.26 8.48 -27.11
N MET A 630 3.38 7.87 -27.90
CA MET A 630 3.45 7.92 -29.36
C MET A 630 3.34 9.35 -29.90
N THR A 631 2.49 10.20 -29.31
CA THR A 631 2.32 11.58 -29.78
C THR A 631 3.59 12.40 -29.56
N THR A 632 4.15 12.38 -28.34
CA THR A 632 5.42 13.04 -28.02
C THR A 632 6.56 12.50 -28.86
N SER A 633 6.62 11.18 -29.07
CA SER A 633 7.67 10.53 -29.87
C SER A 633 7.64 10.96 -31.34
N ASN A 634 6.46 11.09 -31.94
CA ASN A 634 6.31 11.62 -33.30
C ASN A 634 6.74 13.09 -33.39
N MET A 635 6.33 13.92 -32.44
CA MET A 635 6.77 15.33 -32.40
C MET A 635 8.29 15.44 -32.23
N LEU A 636 8.89 14.55 -31.42
CA LEU A 636 10.32 14.51 -31.22
C LEU A 636 11.06 14.13 -32.51
N LEU A 637 10.52 13.26 -33.36
CA LEU A 637 11.12 12.95 -34.67
C LEU A 637 11.26 14.19 -35.56
N GLU A 638 10.27 15.07 -35.54
CA GLU A 638 10.27 16.29 -36.35
C GLU A 638 11.27 17.33 -35.79
N GLU A 639 11.35 17.47 -34.47
CA GLU A 639 12.20 18.49 -33.84
C GLU A 639 13.64 18.04 -33.57
N PHE A 640 13.89 16.74 -33.46
CA PHE A 640 15.21 16.21 -33.12
C PHE A 640 16.34 16.67 -34.07
N PRO A 641 16.14 16.74 -35.41
CA PRO A 641 17.15 17.31 -36.30
C PRO A 641 17.51 18.77 -35.96
N ASN A 642 16.54 19.59 -35.55
CA ASN A 642 16.78 20.97 -35.13
C ASN A 642 17.56 21.02 -33.81
N MET A 643 17.28 20.09 -32.89
CA MET A 643 17.99 19.98 -31.61
C MET A 643 19.45 19.54 -31.76
N LEU A 644 19.78 18.80 -32.82
CA LEU A 644 21.15 18.35 -33.09
C LEU A 644 22.03 19.45 -33.70
N ASN A 645 21.41 20.41 -34.40
CA ASN A 645 22.09 21.47 -35.14
C ASN A 645 22.30 22.76 -34.33
N ASN A 646 21.70 22.86 -33.13
CA ASN A 646 21.79 23.99 -32.21
C ASN A 646 22.72 23.67 -31.03
#